data_AF-A0AAV8VNM3-F1
#
_entry.id   AF-A0AAV8VNM3-F1
#
_cell.length_a   1.000
_cell.length_b   1.000
_cell.length_c   1.000
_cell.angle_alpha   90.00
_cell.angle_beta   90.00
_cell.angle_gamma   90.00
#
_symmetry.space_group_name_H-M   'P 1'
#
loop_
_entity.id
_entity.type
_entity.pdbx_description
1 polymer ?
#
loop_
_entity_poly.entity_id
_entity_poly.type
_entity_poly.pdbx_seq_one_letter_code
_entity_poly.pdbx_strand_id
1 'polypeptide(L)'
;MATHPTQPSSLRICSWNLDGLRGRKLELDDILVRLEIDVMAIQETKLSDTSRLTIPDYDIYRHDRNAHGGGVALAVKKCIDHYPLRRLQTLNTEAVAIAVRSSQHGDIAVVSCYHPPHLPILDTDLDEILTFPNTIAIGDFNAKSPIWHSRTTTARGRALLRYTDTHDDLTILGPTEPTYYAPNSQPDVIDIAILKSIPLVAQICAEYEGSTAHNPVLLDMGRRQRNLGTFTRRFTDWGRFRAEMQRITAIPVIETTEDLEAAVLTLETDIKHALTLSTTETIVPRLTNPRGVLPDDVKQLIRDRRHQKRLATRTQQPQHRHQLNILNRRVKAALGELSQERWARHLESLDPQDTSLWKTQKALRLPTRRKIPPIHGNRGVVYTNQGKAEAFADSLELQCRLPLLPDEDEEFEAEVRRTVRRAEREPDTDDITPATPQELRQIIHTLKNRKAPAWCNRWKVQINPDKSTAILFNKRRTPHDLNRLTLNQTPIPWGLQTKYLGVTMDHRLTWKPHIVETVARAKVTRAKLYPLLKGGNTLSVRNKRTLIKVVLQAQLTYASTAWGYAAKSYIKSIQAVENIALRTAIAAPWYVRNTDILRDLQYTNATQTILSNAQKRFAQATTHDNPLLRQAVNYIPNNIDRHKRPRHALIDPG
;
A
#
# COMPACT_ATOMS: atom_id res chain seq x y z
N MET A 1 -10.82 -6.93 6.44
CA MET A 1 -11.22 -7.93 5.44
C MET A 1 -11.40 -7.23 4.11
N ALA A 2 -10.89 -7.79 3.01
CA ALA A 2 -11.03 -7.22 1.68
C ALA A 2 -12.46 -7.52 1.19
N THR A 3 -13.26 -6.48 0.98
CA THR A 3 -14.60 -6.63 0.38
C THR A 3 -14.44 -7.02 -1.08
N HIS A 4 -15.19 -8.03 -1.52
CA HIS A 4 -15.23 -8.39 -2.94
C HIS A 4 -15.76 -7.19 -3.74
N PRO A 5 -15.13 -6.86 -4.88
CA PRO A 5 -15.61 -5.79 -5.74
C PRO A 5 -16.99 -6.16 -6.31
N THR A 6 -17.91 -5.20 -6.24
CA THR A 6 -19.29 -5.33 -6.70
C THR A 6 -19.42 -4.81 -8.13
N GLN A 7 -20.25 -5.47 -8.93
CA GLN A 7 -20.61 -5.02 -10.27
C GLN A 7 -21.81 -4.07 -10.19
N PRO A 8 -21.65 -2.77 -10.52
CA PRO A 8 -22.73 -1.80 -10.37
C PRO A 8 -23.80 -1.93 -11.46
N SER A 9 -25.07 -1.74 -11.05
CA SER A 9 -26.22 -1.57 -11.94
C SER A 9 -26.48 -0.11 -12.36
N SER A 10 -25.84 0.84 -11.68
CA SER A 10 -25.85 2.27 -12.00
C SER A 10 -24.46 2.85 -11.75
N LEU A 11 -24.01 3.79 -12.57
CA LEU A 11 -22.67 4.36 -12.47
C LEU A 11 -22.73 5.88 -12.47
N ARG A 12 -22.10 6.50 -11.47
CA ARG A 12 -21.95 7.96 -11.40
C ARG A 12 -20.53 8.38 -11.78
N ILE A 13 -20.38 8.94 -12.98
CA ILE A 13 -19.10 9.38 -13.53
C ILE A 13 -19.03 10.90 -13.40
N CYS A 14 -17.93 11.45 -12.88
CA CYS A 14 -17.70 12.89 -12.84
C CYS A 14 -16.43 13.24 -13.61
N SER A 15 -16.49 14.27 -14.46
CA SER A 15 -15.33 14.81 -15.18
C SER A 15 -15.00 16.20 -14.68
N TRP A 16 -13.72 16.48 -14.43
CA TRP A 16 -13.30 17.81 -13.99
C TRP A 16 -11.87 18.17 -14.40
N ASN A 17 -11.76 19.24 -15.19
CA ASN A 17 -10.47 19.87 -15.48
C ASN A 17 -10.00 20.68 -14.25
N LEU A 18 -8.93 20.18 -13.61
CA LEU A 18 -8.42 20.68 -12.34
C LEU A 18 -7.39 21.80 -12.46
N ASP A 19 -6.83 22.03 -13.65
CA ASP A 19 -5.74 23.00 -13.86
C ASP A 19 -4.63 22.86 -12.77
N GLY A 20 -4.22 21.61 -12.51
CA GLY A 20 -3.26 21.24 -11.47
C GLY A 20 -3.89 20.68 -10.19
N LEU A 21 -3.58 19.42 -9.90
CA LEU A 21 -4.21 18.66 -8.81
C LEU A 21 -3.61 18.97 -7.41
N ARG A 22 -2.30 19.25 -7.31
CA ARG A 22 -1.58 19.34 -6.02
C ARG A 22 -2.21 20.34 -5.03
N GLY A 23 -2.68 21.49 -5.53
CA GLY A 23 -3.27 22.55 -4.71
C GLY A 23 -4.74 22.34 -4.35
N ARG A 24 -5.40 21.34 -4.95
CA ARG A 24 -6.86 21.13 -4.93
C ARG A 24 -7.27 19.74 -4.44
N LYS A 25 -6.32 18.93 -3.96
CA LYS A 25 -6.58 17.57 -3.47
C LYS A 25 -7.69 17.49 -2.42
N LEU A 26 -7.70 18.41 -1.45
CA LEU A 26 -8.72 18.41 -0.39
C LEU A 26 -10.13 18.73 -0.93
N GLU A 27 -10.19 19.60 -1.95
CA GLU A 27 -11.44 19.93 -2.63
C GLU A 27 -11.95 18.76 -3.47
N LEU A 28 -11.04 18.08 -4.17
CA LEU A 28 -11.36 16.84 -4.89
C LEU A 28 -11.87 15.76 -3.92
N ASP A 29 -11.18 15.54 -2.80
CA ASP A 29 -11.59 14.58 -1.77
C ASP A 29 -13.00 14.89 -1.22
N ASP A 30 -13.37 16.17 -1.05
CA ASP A 30 -14.73 16.59 -0.65
C ASP A 30 -15.77 16.20 -1.70
N ILE A 31 -15.52 16.59 -2.96
CA ILE A 31 -16.45 16.37 -4.08
C ILE A 31 -16.72 14.88 -4.30
N LEU A 32 -15.66 14.06 -4.28
CA LEU A 32 -15.75 12.60 -4.43
C LEU A 32 -16.70 11.96 -3.39
N VAL A 33 -16.63 12.44 -2.15
CA VAL A 33 -17.44 11.90 -1.06
C VAL A 33 -18.86 12.46 -1.10
N ARG A 34 -19.00 13.77 -1.24
CA ARG A 34 -20.29 14.48 -1.11
C ARG A 34 -21.22 14.24 -2.30
N LEU A 35 -20.67 14.09 -3.51
CA LEU A 35 -21.45 13.74 -4.70
C LEU A 35 -21.57 12.23 -4.91
N GLU A 36 -20.94 11.43 -4.03
CA GLU A 36 -20.91 9.97 -4.09
C GLU A 36 -20.43 9.45 -5.45
N ILE A 37 -19.29 9.97 -5.91
CA ILE A 37 -18.75 9.63 -7.23
C ILE A 37 -18.27 8.17 -7.24
N ASP A 38 -18.47 7.48 -8.37
CA ASP A 38 -17.99 6.12 -8.57
C ASP A 38 -16.73 6.10 -9.43
N VAL A 39 -16.72 6.89 -10.50
CA VAL A 39 -15.58 7.10 -11.39
C VAL A 39 -15.35 8.60 -11.58
N MET A 40 -14.12 9.07 -11.37
CA MET A 40 -13.73 10.45 -11.56
C MET A 40 -12.70 10.56 -12.68
N ALA A 41 -13.08 11.19 -13.79
CA ALA A 41 -12.20 11.62 -14.87
C ALA A 41 -11.59 12.99 -14.53
N ILE A 42 -10.26 13.08 -14.57
CA ILE A 42 -9.52 14.26 -14.14
C ILE A 42 -8.62 14.70 -15.29
N GLN A 43 -8.78 15.94 -15.73
CA GLN A 43 -7.95 16.57 -16.76
C GLN A 43 -7.01 17.61 -16.15
N GLU A 44 -5.93 17.89 -16.88
CA GLU A 44 -4.83 18.78 -16.47
C GLU A 44 -4.32 18.50 -15.05
N THR A 45 -3.93 17.26 -14.78
CA THR A 45 -3.40 16.91 -13.45
C THR A 45 -2.11 17.67 -13.11
N LYS A 46 -1.31 18.03 -14.13
CA LYS A 46 0.02 18.66 -14.01
C LYS A 46 0.95 17.88 -13.09
N LEU A 47 0.86 16.55 -13.14
CA LEU A 47 1.70 15.62 -12.40
C LEU A 47 2.79 15.03 -13.30
N SER A 48 3.91 14.69 -12.66
CA SER A 48 5.02 13.95 -13.27
C SER A 48 4.97 12.47 -12.86
N ASP A 49 5.68 11.61 -13.59
CA ASP A 49 5.83 10.19 -13.24
C ASP A 49 6.35 9.98 -11.80
N THR A 50 7.16 10.90 -11.31
CA THR A 50 7.72 10.90 -9.95
C THR A 50 6.72 11.35 -8.87
N SER A 51 5.64 12.02 -9.26
CA SER A 51 4.64 12.56 -8.35
C SER A 51 3.79 11.43 -7.77
N ARG A 52 3.68 11.35 -6.44
CA ARG A 52 2.79 10.38 -5.79
C ARG A 52 1.39 10.96 -5.61
N LEU A 53 0.39 10.33 -6.20
CA LEU A 53 -1.02 10.64 -5.98
C LEU A 53 -1.71 9.46 -5.28
N THR A 54 -2.44 9.76 -4.21
CA THR A 54 -3.27 8.80 -3.50
C THR A 54 -4.55 9.47 -3.05
N ILE A 55 -5.67 8.88 -3.41
CA ILE A 55 -7.01 9.28 -3.00
C ILE A 55 -7.56 8.07 -2.22
N PRO A 56 -7.89 8.22 -0.93
CA PRO A 56 -8.46 7.14 -0.14
C PRO A 56 -9.73 6.58 -0.79
N ASP A 57 -9.95 5.28 -0.70
CA ASP A 57 -11.09 4.57 -1.30
C ASP A 57 -11.18 4.54 -2.83
N TYR A 58 -10.24 5.18 -3.54
CA TYR A 58 -10.13 5.12 -5.00
C TYR A 58 -8.80 4.50 -5.44
N ASP A 59 -8.85 3.73 -6.52
CA ASP A 59 -7.70 3.32 -7.32
C ASP A 59 -7.49 4.34 -8.44
N ILE A 60 -6.23 4.65 -8.75
CA ILE A 60 -5.89 5.74 -9.67
C ILE A 60 -5.12 5.17 -10.86
N TYR A 61 -5.62 5.48 -12.04
CA TYR A 61 -5.04 5.20 -13.35
C TYR A 61 -4.70 6.54 -13.99
N ARG A 62 -3.49 6.73 -14.49
CA ARG A 62 -3.08 8.04 -15.00
C ARG A 62 -2.11 7.94 -16.16
N HIS A 63 -2.11 8.99 -16.96
CA HIS A 63 -1.14 9.24 -18.01
C HIS A 63 -0.53 10.62 -17.75
N ASP A 64 0.73 10.63 -17.32
CA ASP A 64 1.44 11.85 -16.94
C ASP A 64 2.19 12.44 -18.15
N ARG A 65 2.41 13.77 -18.13
CA ARG A 65 3.22 14.48 -19.13
C ARG A 65 4.40 15.15 -18.43
N ASN A 66 5.63 14.83 -18.86
CA ASN A 66 6.84 15.26 -18.18
C ASN A 66 7.29 16.72 -18.46
N ALA A 67 6.47 17.55 -19.13
CA ALA A 67 6.79 18.96 -19.41
C ALA A 67 5.56 19.90 -19.35
N HIS A 68 5.67 20.97 -18.54
CA HIS A 68 4.88 22.22 -18.49
C HIS A 68 3.37 22.22 -18.84
N GLY A 69 2.62 21.15 -18.59
CA GLY A 69 1.15 21.14 -18.72
C GLY A 69 0.58 19.77 -19.06
N GLY A 70 -0.75 19.63 -18.99
CA GLY A 70 -1.46 18.40 -19.35
C GLY A 70 -1.52 17.33 -18.25
N GLY A 71 -1.73 16.09 -18.69
CA GLY A 71 -1.88 14.88 -17.88
C GLY A 71 -3.34 14.58 -17.55
N VAL A 72 -3.73 13.32 -17.71
CA VAL A 72 -5.09 12.82 -17.43
C VAL A 72 -5.07 11.69 -16.41
N ALA A 73 -6.12 11.57 -15.60
CA ALA A 73 -6.28 10.50 -14.64
C ALA A 73 -7.73 10.05 -14.49
N LEU A 74 -7.91 8.77 -14.17
CA LEU A 74 -9.15 8.17 -13.72
C LEU A 74 -8.98 7.70 -12.28
N ALA A 75 -9.85 8.15 -11.38
CA ALA A 75 -9.96 7.61 -10.03
C ALA A 75 -11.25 6.79 -9.92
N VAL A 76 -11.12 5.50 -9.57
CA VAL A 76 -12.22 4.53 -9.54
C VAL A 76 -12.40 4.00 -8.14
N LYS A 77 -13.62 3.99 -7.64
CA LYS A 77 -13.92 3.52 -6.28
C LYS A 77 -13.51 2.05 -6.12
N LYS A 78 -12.76 1.74 -5.07
CA LYS A 78 -12.17 0.40 -4.82
C LYS A 78 -13.18 -0.73 -4.70
N CYS A 79 -14.43 -0.41 -4.34
CA CYS A 79 -15.49 -1.39 -4.24
C CYS A 79 -16.10 -1.78 -5.60
N ILE A 80 -15.72 -1.13 -6.70
CA ILE A 80 -16.22 -1.44 -8.04
C ILE A 80 -15.27 -2.44 -8.70
N ASP A 81 -15.79 -3.42 -9.41
CA ASP A 81 -14.94 -4.34 -10.20
C ASP A 81 -14.45 -3.63 -11.47
N HIS A 82 -13.13 -3.44 -11.55
CA HIS A 82 -12.50 -2.67 -12.62
C HIS A 82 -11.03 -3.04 -12.84
N TYR A 83 -10.55 -2.85 -14.06
CA TYR A 83 -9.16 -3.11 -14.45
C TYR A 83 -8.67 -2.10 -15.52
N PRO A 84 -7.34 -1.84 -15.59
CA PRO A 84 -6.79 -0.95 -16.60
C PRO A 84 -6.87 -1.57 -18.00
N LEU A 85 -7.18 -0.75 -19.01
CA LEU A 85 -7.10 -1.12 -20.41
C LEU A 85 -5.71 -0.81 -20.98
N ARG A 86 -5.47 -1.23 -22.24
CA ARG A 86 -4.22 -0.93 -22.96
C ARG A 86 -3.99 0.58 -23.00
N ARG A 87 -2.72 0.99 -23.03
CA ARG A 87 -2.37 2.40 -23.23
C ARG A 87 -2.81 2.80 -24.63
N LEU A 88 -3.66 3.81 -24.70
CA LEU A 88 -4.13 4.37 -25.97
C LEU A 88 -2.99 5.15 -26.64
N GLN A 89 -2.79 4.92 -27.92
CA GLN A 89 -1.76 5.59 -28.73
C GLN A 89 -2.40 6.71 -29.56
N THR A 90 -2.82 7.76 -28.87
CA THR A 90 -3.39 8.97 -29.49
C THR A 90 -2.28 9.99 -29.78
N LEU A 91 -2.44 10.76 -30.87
CA LEU A 91 -1.48 11.76 -31.34
C LEU A 91 -1.72 13.12 -30.69
N ASN A 92 -2.95 13.63 -30.76
CA ASN A 92 -3.29 14.98 -30.31
C ASN A 92 -4.07 14.99 -28.99
N THR A 93 -4.86 13.96 -28.72
CA THR A 93 -5.74 13.87 -27.55
C THR A 93 -5.07 13.08 -26.43
N GLU A 94 -5.01 13.62 -25.21
CA GLU A 94 -4.52 12.85 -24.07
C GLU A 94 -5.66 11.99 -23.50
N ALA A 95 -5.44 10.68 -23.36
CA ALA A 95 -6.47 9.76 -22.91
C ALA A 95 -5.94 8.67 -21.96
N VAL A 96 -6.78 8.26 -21.01
CA VAL A 96 -6.55 7.08 -20.16
C VAL A 96 -7.85 6.31 -20.03
N ALA A 97 -7.77 4.98 -20.15
CA ALA A 97 -8.93 4.10 -20.22
C ALA A 97 -8.89 2.99 -19.15
N ILE A 98 -10.08 2.66 -18.64
CA ILE A 98 -10.33 1.53 -17.74
C ILE A 98 -11.55 0.76 -18.24
N ALA A 99 -11.66 -0.51 -17.86
CA ALA A 99 -12.90 -1.26 -17.97
C ALA A 99 -13.55 -1.34 -16.59
N VAL A 100 -14.85 -1.03 -16.55
CA VAL A 100 -15.72 -1.20 -15.39
C VAL A 100 -16.71 -2.32 -15.71
N ARG A 101 -16.76 -3.36 -14.88
CA ARG A 101 -17.65 -4.50 -15.11
C ARG A 101 -19.03 -4.23 -14.54
N SER A 102 -20.02 -4.07 -15.41
CA SER A 102 -21.42 -3.98 -15.03
C SER A 102 -22.06 -5.36 -14.94
N SER A 103 -22.98 -5.54 -13.99
CA SER A 103 -23.72 -6.79 -13.81
C SER A 103 -24.76 -7.04 -14.91
N GLN A 104 -25.22 -5.97 -15.57
CA GLN A 104 -26.30 -6.03 -16.57
C GLN A 104 -25.79 -5.84 -18.00
N HIS A 105 -24.63 -5.20 -18.20
CA HIS A 105 -24.20 -4.73 -19.51
C HIS A 105 -22.76 -5.12 -19.87
N GLY A 106 -22.18 -6.06 -19.13
CA GLY A 106 -20.80 -6.50 -19.34
C GLY A 106 -19.77 -5.40 -19.05
N ASP A 107 -18.63 -5.47 -19.72
CA ASP A 107 -17.53 -4.53 -19.50
C ASP A 107 -17.77 -3.21 -20.26
N ILE A 108 -17.79 -2.10 -19.52
CA ILE A 108 -17.93 -0.73 -20.05
C ILE A 108 -16.57 -0.04 -19.96
N ALA A 109 -16.04 0.40 -21.09
CA ALA A 109 -14.82 1.19 -21.14
C ALA A 109 -15.11 2.65 -20.75
N VAL A 110 -14.44 3.16 -19.72
CA VAL A 110 -14.50 4.58 -19.34
C VAL A 110 -13.16 5.22 -19.69
N VAL A 111 -13.19 6.27 -20.49
CA VAL A 111 -12.02 6.99 -21.00
C VAL A 111 -12.08 8.45 -20.52
N SER A 112 -11.04 8.89 -19.83
CA SER A 112 -10.86 10.31 -19.50
C SER A 112 -10.05 10.97 -20.60
N CYS A 113 -10.63 11.99 -21.24
CA CYS A 113 -10.02 12.69 -22.39
C CYS A 113 -9.64 14.14 -22.04
N TYR A 114 -8.52 14.62 -22.58
CA TYR A 114 -8.16 16.03 -22.62
C TYR A 114 -7.59 16.35 -24.00
N HIS A 115 -8.27 17.23 -24.73
CA HIS A 115 -7.85 17.66 -26.06
C HIS A 115 -7.34 19.11 -26.03
N PRO A 116 -6.06 19.38 -26.38
CA PRO A 116 -5.50 20.72 -26.33
C PRO A 116 -6.24 21.73 -27.22
N PRO A 117 -6.34 23.01 -26.83
CA PRO A 117 -7.13 24.02 -27.54
C PRO A 117 -6.62 24.36 -28.96
N HIS A 118 -5.35 24.07 -29.25
CA HIS A 118 -4.64 24.52 -30.45
C HIS A 118 -4.40 23.41 -31.48
N LEU A 119 -4.74 22.17 -31.17
CA LEU A 119 -4.56 21.03 -32.09
C LEU A 119 -5.90 20.67 -32.76
N PRO A 120 -5.90 20.07 -33.96
CA PRO A 120 -7.10 19.52 -34.57
C PRO A 120 -7.47 18.16 -33.95
N ILE A 121 -8.76 17.85 -33.89
CA ILE A 121 -9.25 16.50 -33.59
C ILE A 121 -9.07 15.65 -34.85
N LEU A 122 -8.38 14.52 -34.71
CA LEU A 122 -8.13 13.56 -35.78
C LEU A 122 -9.06 12.35 -35.64
N ASP A 123 -9.57 11.85 -36.75
CA ASP A 123 -10.45 10.67 -36.75
C ASP A 123 -9.70 9.45 -36.21
N THR A 124 -8.39 9.32 -36.46
CA THR A 124 -7.53 8.26 -35.91
C THR A 124 -7.44 8.29 -34.38
N ASP A 125 -7.49 9.47 -33.75
CA ASP A 125 -7.52 9.58 -32.29
C ASP A 125 -8.87 9.09 -31.74
N LEU A 126 -9.96 9.39 -32.46
CA LEU A 126 -11.32 8.97 -32.08
C LEU A 126 -11.49 7.45 -32.25
N ASP A 127 -10.96 6.87 -33.32
CA ASP A 127 -10.93 5.41 -33.55
C ASP A 127 -10.23 4.68 -32.39
N GLU A 128 -9.10 5.22 -31.93
CA GLU A 128 -8.33 4.67 -30.81
C GLU A 128 -9.05 4.83 -29.47
N ILE A 129 -9.68 5.99 -29.22
CA ILE A 129 -10.45 6.25 -28.00
C ILE A 129 -11.70 5.37 -27.93
N LEU A 130 -12.36 5.15 -29.07
CA LEU A 130 -13.63 4.44 -29.22
C LEU A 130 -13.45 3.00 -29.72
N THR A 131 -12.24 2.43 -29.59
CA THR A 131 -11.93 1.07 -30.05
C THR A 131 -12.79 0.00 -29.34
N PHE A 132 -13.19 0.24 -28.08
CA PHE A 132 -13.95 -0.75 -27.30
C PHE A 132 -15.45 -0.70 -27.64
N PRO A 133 -16.17 -1.83 -27.55
CA PRO A 133 -17.57 -1.91 -27.97
C PRO A 133 -18.46 -0.95 -27.17
N ASN A 134 -18.46 -1.07 -25.83
CA ASN A 134 -19.23 -0.19 -24.94
C ASN A 134 -18.28 0.86 -24.36
N THR A 135 -18.30 2.08 -24.89
CA THR A 135 -17.32 3.13 -24.50
C THR A 135 -18.00 4.41 -24.05
N ILE A 136 -17.49 4.99 -22.96
CA ILE A 136 -17.83 6.33 -22.45
C ILE A 136 -16.53 7.14 -22.44
N ALA A 137 -16.38 8.05 -23.40
CA ALA A 137 -15.28 9.01 -23.43
C ALA A 137 -15.77 10.35 -22.87
N ILE A 138 -15.24 10.79 -21.73
CA ILE A 138 -15.67 12.02 -21.05
C ILE A 138 -14.48 12.91 -20.73
N GLY A 139 -14.64 14.21 -20.92
CA GLY A 139 -13.56 15.15 -20.63
C GLY A 139 -13.68 16.50 -21.32
N ASP A 140 -12.58 17.23 -21.28
CA ASP A 140 -12.42 18.53 -21.93
C ASP A 140 -11.94 18.31 -23.37
N PHE A 141 -12.86 18.39 -24.33
CA PHE A 141 -12.54 18.26 -25.75
C PHE A 141 -12.15 19.59 -26.38
N ASN A 142 -12.32 20.70 -25.65
CA ASN A 142 -12.20 22.06 -26.17
C ASN A 142 -13.01 22.28 -27.48
N ALA A 143 -14.04 21.48 -27.72
CA ALA A 143 -14.86 21.50 -28.93
C ALA A 143 -16.21 22.17 -28.67
N LYS A 144 -16.75 22.86 -29.67
CA LYS A 144 -17.93 23.71 -29.54
C LYS A 144 -18.94 23.40 -30.63
N SER A 145 -20.18 23.14 -30.26
CA SER A 145 -21.32 23.01 -31.17
C SER A 145 -22.65 23.29 -30.44
N PRO A 146 -23.62 23.93 -31.10
CA PRO A 146 -24.99 24.05 -30.60
C PRO A 146 -25.66 22.71 -30.26
N ILE A 147 -25.26 21.61 -30.90
CA ILE A 147 -25.81 20.27 -30.65
C ILE A 147 -25.64 19.83 -29.19
N TRP A 148 -24.55 20.24 -28.55
CA TRP A 148 -24.30 20.00 -27.12
C TRP A 148 -24.32 21.31 -26.32
N HIS A 149 -25.20 22.23 -26.70
CA HIS A 149 -25.52 23.46 -25.97
C HIS A 149 -24.39 24.50 -25.88
N SER A 150 -23.37 24.40 -26.73
CA SER A 150 -22.38 25.48 -26.91
C SER A 150 -22.93 26.60 -27.80
N ARG A 151 -22.49 27.83 -27.58
CA ARG A 151 -23.01 29.01 -28.30
C ARG A 151 -22.50 29.14 -29.74
N THR A 152 -21.37 28.51 -30.03
CA THR A 152 -20.67 28.62 -31.32
C THR A 152 -20.26 27.25 -31.83
N THR A 153 -19.90 27.17 -33.11
CA THR A 153 -19.36 25.95 -33.72
C THR A 153 -17.90 26.15 -34.10
N THR A 154 -16.99 25.37 -33.49
CA THR A 154 -15.56 25.39 -33.83
C THR A 154 -15.24 24.35 -34.91
N ALA A 155 -14.06 24.45 -35.55
CA ALA A 155 -13.57 23.45 -36.49
C ALA A 155 -13.51 22.04 -35.87
N ARG A 156 -13.14 21.96 -34.59
CA ARG A 156 -13.14 20.72 -33.80
C ARG A 156 -14.55 20.20 -33.53
N GLY A 157 -15.49 21.10 -33.25
CA GLY A 157 -16.90 20.72 -33.14
C GLY A 157 -17.42 20.12 -34.44
N ARG A 158 -17.10 20.73 -35.60
CA ARG A 158 -17.43 20.17 -36.92
C ARG A 158 -16.77 18.82 -37.18
N ALA A 159 -15.52 18.64 -36.77
CA ALA A 159 -14.81 17.36 -36.91
C ALA A 159 -15.48 16.25 -36.11
N LEU A 160 -15.84 16.51 -34.84
CA LEU A 160 -16.59 15.54 -34.02
C LEU A 160 -17.95 15.21 -34.62
N LEU A 161 -18.69 16.21 -35.10
CA LEU A 161 -19.99 15.97 -35.73
C LEU A 161 -19.88 15.14 -37.01
N ARG A 162 -18.92 15.46 -37.88
CA ARG A 162 -18.66 14.66 -39.08
C ARG A 162 -18.34 13.21 -38.73
N TYR A 163 -17.55 12.99 -37.69
CA TYR A 163 -17.21 11.65 -37.22
C TYR A 163 -18.41 10.91 -36.63
N THR A 164 -19.33 11.60 -35.93
CA THR A 164 -20.56 10.98 -35.45
C THR A 164 -21.56 10.70 -36.56
N ASP A 165 -21.61 11.55 -37.59
CA ASP A 165 -22.49 11.33 -38.74
C ASP A 165 -22.09 10.09 -39.56
N THR A 166 -20.84 9.62 -39.43
CA THR A 166 -20.38 8.36 -40.05
C THR A 166 -20.59 7.13 -39.16
N HIS A 167 -21.09 7.28 -37.93
CA HIS A 167 -21.22 6.20 -36.95
C HIS A 167 -22.58 6.25 -36.25
N ASP A 168 -23.47 5.32 -36.61
CA ASP A 168 -24.85 5.27 -36.08
C ASP A 168 -24.93 4.88 -34.59
N ASP A 169 -23.84 4.40 -34.00
CA ASP A 169 -23.79 3.92 -32.61
C ASP A 169 -23.22 4.95 -31.61
N LEU A 170 -23.00 6.20 -32.06
CA LEU A 170 -22.44 7.28 -31.26
C LEU A 170 -23.48 8.30 -30.82
N THR A 171 -23.32 8.80 -29.60
CA THR A 171 -24.13 9.90 -29.07
C THR A 171 -23.23 10.87 -28.30
N ILE A 172 -23.33 12.16 -28.60
CA ILE A 172 -22.63 13.22 -27.86
C ILE A 172 -23.62 13.87 -26.88
N LEU A 173 -23.22 13.94 -25.62
CA LEU A 173 -23.95 14.61 -24.57
C LEU A 173 -23.14 15.78 -24.02
N GLY A 174 -23.77 16.94 -23.88
CA GLY A 174 -23.24 18.08 -23.15
C GLY A 174 -24.28 18.67 -22.21
N PRO A 175 -23.87 19.18 -21.04
CA PRO A 175 -24.78 19.80 -20.08
C PRO A 175 -25.43 21.06 -20.66
N THR A 176 -26.60 21.41 -20.14
CA THR A 176 -27.32 22.63 -20.50
C THR A 176 -26.67 23.88 -19.92
N GLU A 177 -25.98 23.74 -18.78
CA GLU A 177 -25.23 24.82 -18.16
C GLU A 177 -23.79 24.89 -18.68
N PRO A 178 -23.19 26.10 -18.79
CA PRO A 178 -21.80 26.24 -19.22
C PRO A 178 -20.82 25.51 -18.29
N THR A 179 -19.82 24.86 -18.90
CA THR A 179 -18.81 24.08 -18.18
C THR A 179 -17.54 24.90 -17.94
N TYR A 180 -17.26 25.90 -18.78
CA TYR A 180 -16.05 26.72 -18.72
C TYR A 180 -16.35 28.23 -18.66
N TYR A 181 -15.65 28.91 -17.74
CA TYR A 181 -15.77 30.35 -17.48
C TYR A 181 -14.43 31.07 -17.62
N ALA A 182 -14.10 31.52 -18.84
CA ALA A 182 -12.87 32.26 -19.07
C ALA A 182 -12.90 33.66 -18.41
N PRO A 183 -11.74 34.23 -17.99
CA PRO A 183 -11.69 35.54 -17.35
C PRO A 183 -12.31 36.69 -18.14
N ASN A 184 -12.18 36.65 -19.47
CA ASN A 184 -12.57 37.72 -20.40
C ASN A 184 -13.38 37.18 -21.60
N SER A 185 -14.06 36.05 -21.42
CA SER A 185 -14.87 35.47 -22.48
C SER A 185 -16.19 34.99 -21.92
N GLN A 186 -17.20 35.02 -22.77
CA GLN A 186 -18.51 34.50 -22.42
C GLN A 186 -18.42 33.00 -22.12
N PRO A 187 -19.20 32.49 -21.15
CA PRO A 187 -19.19 31.08 -20.75
C PRO A 187 -19.53 30.15 -21.91
N ASP A 188 -19.02 28.92 -21.89
CA ASP A 188 -19.33 27.94 -22.93
C ASP A 188 -19.32 26.50 -22.43
N VAL A 189 -19.84 25.58 -23.24
CA VAL A 189 -19.82 24.14 -23.00
C VAL A 189 -18.71 23.51 -23.85
N ILE A 190 -17.66 23.04 -23.19
CA ILE A 190 -16.52 22.37 -23.83
C ILE A 190 -16.15 21.02 -23.19
N ASP A 191 -16.70 20.77 -22.00
CA ASP A 191 -16.59 19.50 -21.30
C ASP A 191 -17.80 18.63 -21.65
N ILE A 192 -17.59 17.57 -22.43
CA ILE A 192 -18.65 16.74 -23.03
C ILE A 192 -18.39 15.24 -22.81
N ALA A 193 -19.41 14.42 -23.04
CA ALA A 193 -19.32 12.96 -23.04
C ALA A 193 -19.71 12.41 -24.42
N ILE A 194 -18.90 11.49 -24.96
CA ILE A 194 -19.18 10.71 -26.16
C ILE A 194 -19.47 9.28 -25.72
N LEU A 195 -20.64 8.78 -26.08
CA LEU A 195 -21.13 7.45 -25.74
C LEU A 195 -21.14 6.59 -27.01
N LYS A 196 -20.58 5.38 -26.93
CA LYS A 196 -20.61 4.37 -28.00
C LYS A 196 -21.33 3.12 -27.51
N SER A 197 -22.41 2.76 -28.20
CA SER A 197 -23.19 1.53 -27.94
C SER A 197 -23.56 1.36 -26.45
N ILE A 198 -23.91 2.45 -25.75
CA ILE A 198 -24.24 2.42 -24.33
C ILE A 198 -25.74 2.13 -24.12
N PRO A 199 -26.12 1.00 -23.49
CA PRO A 199 -27.52 0.62 -23.30
C PRO A 199 -28.21 1.33 -22.11
N LEU A 200 -27.51 2.20 -21.41
CA LEU A 200 -27.97 2.86 -20.19
C LEU A 200 -28.50 4.27 -20.49
N VAL A 201 -29.62 4.64 -19.88
CA VAL A 201 -30.08 6.04 -19.86
C VAL A 201 -29.02 6.89 -19.16
N ALA A 202 -28.56 7.91 -19.88
CA ALA A 202 -27.50 8.81 -19.46
C ALA A 202 -28.04 10.23 -19.25
N GLN A 203 -27.72 10.84 -18.12
CA GLN A 203 -28.02 12.25 -17.85
C GLN A 203 -26.73 12.98 -17.52
N ILE A 204 -26.51 14.13 -18.16
CA ILE A 204 -25.32 14.96 -17.96
C ILE A 204 -25.71 16.33 -17.40
N CYS A 205 -25.03 16.79 -16.35
CA CYS A 205 -25.24 18.11 -15.77
C CYS A 205 -23.91 18.75 -15.33
N ALA A 206 -23.85 20.08 -15.32
CA ALA A 206 -22.70 20.79 -14.78
C ALA A 206 -22.97 21.27 -13.35
N GLU A 207 -22.06 20.97 -12.43
CA GLU A 207 -22.16 21.34 -11.03
C GLU A 207 -21.32 22.60 -10.75
N TYR A 208 -21.89 23.60 -10.07
CA TYR A 208 -21.19 24.84 -9.69
C TYR A 208 -20.23 24.61 -8.51
N GLU A 209 -19.29 23.70 -8.71
CA GLU A 209 -18.36 23.20 -7.72
C GLU A 209 -16.93 23.54 -8.12
N GLY A 210 -15.98 23.35 -7.20
CA GLY A 210 -14.58 23.55 -7.52
C GLY A 210 -14.13 25.03 -7.55
N SER A 211 -12.84 25.22 -7.31
CA SER A 211 -12.17 26.52 -7.35
C SER A 211 -11.63 26.89 -8.74
N THR A 212 -11.79 26.02 -9.74
CA THR A 212 -11.29 26.23 -11.11
C THR A 212 -12.31 26.96 -11.99
N ALA A 213 -11.82 27.43 -13.14
CA ALA A 213 -12.65 28.02 -14.19
C ALA A 213 -13.60 26.99 -14.84
N HIS A 214 -13.27 25.70 -14.74
CA HIS A 214 -14.14 24.60 -15.14
C HIS A 214 -15.04 24.17 -13.98
N ASN A 215 -16.28 23.84 -14.33
CA ASN A 215 -17.22 23.18 -13.43
C ASN A 215 -17.11 21.67 -13.62
N PRO A 216 -17.19 20.87 -12.53
CA PRO A 216 -17.34 19.43 -12.65
C PRO A 216 -18.60 19.07 -13.44
N VAL A 217 -18.47 18.13 -14.37
CA VAL A 217 -19.58 17.61 -15.18
C VAL A 217 -19.92 16.21 -14.70
N LEU A 218 -21.15 16.02 -14.25
CA LEU A 218 -21.65 14.75 -13.72
C LEU A 218 -22.44 14.02 -14.81
N LEU A 219 -22.10 12.77 -15.05
CA LEU A 219 -22.78 11.84 -15.93
C LEU A 219 -23.35 10.69 -15.08
N ASP A 220 -24.68 10.68 -14.93
CA ASP A 220 -25.42 9.65 -14.21
C ASP A 220 -25.96 8.60 -15.20
N MET A 221 -25.57 7.35 -14.99
CA MET A 221 -25.94 6.21 -15.84
C MET A 221 -26.83 5.23 -15.07
N GLY A 222 -28.02 4.95 -15.60
CA GLY A 222 -28.98 3.99 -15.04
C GLY A 222 -29.87 4.52 -13.91
N ARG A 223 -30.92 3.77 -13.55
CA ARG A 223 -31.84 4.14 -12.45
C ARG A 223 -31.25 3.71 -11.10
N ARG A 224 -30.93 4.69 -10.25
CA ARG A 224 -30.34 4.47 -8.93
C ARG A 224 -31.41 3.98 -7.95
N GLN A 225 -31.34 2.73 -7.51
CA GLN A 225 -31.91 2.36 -6.22
C GLN A 225 -30.94 2.81 -5.14
N ARG A 226 -31.40 3.65 -4.19
CA ARG A 226 -30.62 4.01 -2.99
C ARG A 226 -30.50 2.78 -2.10
N ASN A 227 -29.62 1.87 -2.47
CA ASN A 227 -29.19 0.83 -1.57
C ASN A 227 -28.23 1.49 -0.59
N LEU A 228 -28.72 1.78 0.61
CA LEU A 228 -27.89 1.95 1.80
C LEU A 228 -27.12 0.64 1.95
N GLY A 229 -26.00 0.51 1.24
CA GLY A 229 -25.26 -0.74 1.23
C GLY A 229 -24.89 -1.07 2.66
N THR A 230 -25.47 -2.11 3.22
CA THR A 230 -25.00 -2.67 4.47
C THR A 230 -23.82 -3.57 4.14
N PHE A 231 -22.88 -3.70 5.06
CA PHE A 231 -21.87 -4.75 4.96
C PHE A 231 -21.83 -5.54 6.25
N THR A 232 -21.66 -6.85 6.11
CA THR A 232 -21.52 -7.75 7.24
C THR A 232 -20.07 -7.68 7.73
N ARG A 233 -19.85 -7.14 8.92
CA ARG A 233 -18.57 -7.21 9.62
C ARG A 233 -18.53 -8.56 10.35
N ARG A 234 -17.56 -9.40 10.00
CA ARG A 234 -17.26 -10.64 10.72
C ARG A 234 -16.13 -10.38 11.72
N PHE A 235 -16.34 -10.75 12.97
CA PHE A 235 -15.31 -10.75 14.01
C PHE A 235 -15.23 -12.14 14.63
N THR A 236 -14.08 -12.80 14.47
CA THR A 236 -13.82 -14.13 15.03
C THR A 236 -13.03 -14.00 16.32
N ASP A 237 -13.58 -14.51 17.42
CA ASP A 237 -12.87 -14.65 18.70
C ASP A 237 -11.98 -15.90 18.64
N TRP A 238 -10.68 -15.69 18.47
CA TRP A 238 -9.70 -16.78 18.38
C TRP A 238 -9.51 -17.55 19.70
N GLY A 239 -9.83 -16.95 20.85
CA GLY A 239 -9.79 -17.63 22.14
C GLY A 239 -10.94 -18.62 22.26
N ARG A 240 -12.16 -18.18 21.89
CA ARG A 240 -13.34 -19.05 21.81
C ARG A 240 -13.20 -20.11 20.72
N PHE A 241 -12.69 -19.75 19.54
CA PHE A 241 -12.37 -20.71 18.48
C PHE A 241 -11.41 -21.78 18.97
N ARG A 242 -10.33 -21.40 19.67
CA ARG A 242 -9.40 -22.35 20.26
C ARG A 242 -10.07 -23.27 21.27
N ALA A 243 -10.96 -22.74 22.12
CA ALA A 243 -11.69 -23.55 23.09
C ALA A 243 -12.63 -24.56 22.40
N GLU A 244 -13.34 -24.16 21.34
CA GLU A 244 -14.19 -25.09 20.56
C GLU A 244 -13.37 -26.14 19.81
N MET A 245 -12.24 -25.74 19.20
CA MET A 245 -11.30 -26.67 18.57
C MET A 245 -10.69 -27.67 19.56
N GLN A 246 -10.56 -27.30 20.83
CA GLN A 246 -10.09 -28.21 21.89
C GLN A 246 -11.18 -29.17 22.39
N ARG A 247 -12.46 -28.85 22.17
CA ARG A 247 -13.59 -29.74 22.51
C ARG A 247 -13.83 -30.80 21.45
N ILE A 248 -13.49 -30.50 20.20
CA ILE A 248 -13.49 -31.48 19.10
C ILE A 248 -12.44 -32.54 19.45
N THR A 249 -12.91 -33.74 19.80
CA THR A 249 -12.09 -34.83 20.34
C THR A 249 -12.02 -36.01 19.37
N ALA A 250 -10.82 -36.58 19.32
CA ALA A 250 -10.36 -37.81 18.67
C ALA A 250 -10.59 -37.92 17.15
N ILE A 251 -9.46 -37.93 16.42
CA ILE A 251 -9.41 -38.45 15.06
C ILE A 251 -9.84 -39.92 15.14
N PRO A 252 -10.86 -40.37 14.38
CA PRO A 252 -11.28 -41.77 14.38
C PRO A 252 -10.13 -42.66 13.91
N VAL A 253 -10.15 -43.94 14.27
CA VAL A 253 -9.16 -44.91 13.77
C VAL A 253 -9.36 -45.05 12.27
N ILE A 254 -8.33 -44.74 11.48
CA ILE A 254 -8.36 -44.77 10.01
C ILE A 254 -7.73 -46.09 9.57
N GLU A 255 -8.54 -47.00 9.02
CA GLU A 255 -8.06 -48.29 8.50
C GLU A 255 -8.18 -48.38 6.98
N THR A 256 -9.15 -47.67 6.38
CA THR A 256 -9.39 -47.63 4.93
C THR A 256 -9.32 -46.21 4.35
N THR A 257 -9.23 -46.12 3.02
CA THR A 257 -9.29 -44.83 2.30
C THR A 257 -10.64 -44.13 2.44
N GLU A 258 -11.73 -44.89 2.61
CA GLU A 258 -13.07 -44.34 2.85
C GLU A 258 -13.17 -43.73 4.26
N ASP A 259 -12.56 -44.38 5.25
CA ASP A 259 -12.47 -43.83 6.62
C ASP A 259 -11.66 -42.53 6.64
N LEU A 260 -10.60 -42.45 5.83
CA LEU A 260 -9.79 -41.24 5.69
C LEU A 260 -10.61 -40.08 5.12
N GLU A 261 -11.34 -40.30 4.03
CA GLU A 261 -12.19 -39.28 3.42
C GLU A 261 -13.30 -38.82 4.38
N ALA A 262 -13.94 -39.77 5.10
CA ALA A 262 -14.94 -39.47 6.11
C ALA A 262 -14.37 -38.66 7.28
N ALA A 263 -13.17 -39.01 7.75
CA ALA A 263 -12.47 -38.27 8.82
C ALA A 263 -12.09 -36.85 8.39
N VAL A 264 -11.61 -36.68 7.16
CA VAL A 264 -11.29 -35.36 6.58
C VAL A 264 -12.55 -34.51 6.45
N LEU A 265 -13.65 -35.08 5.95
CA LEU A 265 -14.92 -34.38 5.82
C LEU A 265 -15.44 -33.93 7.20
N THR A 266 -15.38 -34.82 8.19
CA THR A 266 -15.81 -34.54 9.58
C THR A 266 -14.97 -33.41 10.19
N LEU A 267 -13.65 -33.48 10.06
CA LEU A 267 -12.75 -32.42 10.51
C LEU A 267 -13.02 -31.09 9.81
N GLU A 268 -13.28 -31.11 8.51
CA GLU A 268 -13.60 -29.91 7.75
C GLU A 268 -14.93 -29.29 8.22
N THR A 269 -15.96 -30.11 8.48
CA THR A 269 -17.23 -29.65 9.03
C THR A 269 -17.08 -29.10 10.45
N ASP A 270 -16.26 -29.73 11.29
CA ASP A 270 -16.01 -29.30 12.65
C ASP A 270 -15.27 -27.97 12.70
N ILE A 271 -14.26 -27.78 11.84
CA ILE A 271 -13.56 -26.51 11.68
C ILE A 271 -14.53 -25.41 11.21
N LYS A 272 -15.37 -25.70 10.20
CA LYS A 272 -16.38 -24.75 9.70
C LYS A 272 -17.40 -24.40 10.80
N HIS A 273 -17.80 -25.37 11.61
CA HIS A 273 -18.74 -25.18 12.72
C HIS A 273 -18.14 -24.35 13.85
N ALA A 274 -16.93 -24.70 14.32
CA ALA A 274 -16.19 -23.94 15.32
C ALA A 274 -15.94 -22.49 14.86
N LEU A 275 -15.64 -22.29 13.57
CA LEU A 275 -15.47 -20.96 12.99
C LEU A 275 -16.78 -20.17 13.03
N THR A 276 -17.91 -20.80 12.71
CA THR A 276 -19.23 -20.15 12.75
C THR A 276 -19.60 -19.73 14.17
N LEU A 277 -19.43 -20.62 15.16
CA LEU A 277 -19.75 -20.34 16.58
C LEU A 277 -18.89 -19.25 17.20
N SER A 278 -17.63 -19.15 16.77
CA SER A 278 -16.67 -18.15 17.25
C SER A 278 -16.72 -16.84 16.44
N THR A 279 -17.44 -16.81 15.32
CA THR A 279 -17.56 -15.63 14.46
C THR A 279 -18.88 -14.91 14.70
N THR A 280 -18.79 -13.68 15.18
CA THR A 280 -19.94 -12.77 15.24
C THR A 280 -20.07 -12.00 13.94
N GLU A 281 -21.28 -12.02 13.38
CA GLU A 281 -21.64 -11.21 12.22
C GLU A 281 -22.44 -9.99 12.68
N THR A 282 -21.92 -8.79 12.43
CA THR A 282 -22.65 -7.55 12.67
C THR A 282 -22.93 -6.88 11.34
N ILE A 283 -24.21 -6.62 11.06
CA ILE A 283 -24.61 -5.83 9.90
C ILE A 283 -24.36 -4.37 10.24
N VAL A 284 -23.37 -3.77 9.60
CA VAL A 284 -23.05 -2.35 9.80
C VAL A 284 -23.52 -1.60 8.56
N PRO A 285 -24.23 -0.46 8.70
CA PRO A 285 -24.45 0.42 7.56
C PRO A 285 -23.08 0.79 6.97
N ARG A 286 -22.92 0.77 5.63
CA ARG A 286 -21.75 1.39 5.02
C ARG A 286 -21.73 2.82 5.54
N LEU A 287 -20.72 3.13 6.35
CA LEU A 287 -20.35 4.50 6.61
C LEU A 287 -20.04 5.09 5.23
N THR A 288 -20.99 5.84 4.67
CA THR A 288 -20.84 6.59 3.42
C THR A 288 -19.74 7.65 3.54
N ASN A 289 -19.15 7.81 4.73
CA ASN A 289 -18.04 8.71 4.95
C ASN A 289 -17.16 8.26 6.14
N PRO A 290 -16.05 7.53 5.91
CA PRO A 290 -15.09 7.18 6.96
C PRO A 290 -14.47 8.42 7.65
N ARG A 291 -14.57 9.60 7.01
CA ARG A 291 -14.06 10.87 7.54
C ARG A 291 -15.10 11.65 8.36
N GLY A 292 -16.34 11.15 8.43
CA GLY A 292 -17.45 11.84 9.10
C GLY A 292 -18.06 12.97 8.26
N VAL A 293 -19.28 13.35 8.62
CA VAL A 293 -20.03 14.46 8.00
C VAL A 293 -19.21 15.76 8.13
N LEU A 294 -19.21 16.59 7.09
CA LEU A 294 -18.60 17.93 7.17
C LEU A 294 -19.30 18.74 8.27
N PRO A 295 -18.56 19.47 9.11
CA PRO A 295 -19.13 20.46 10.01
C PRO A 295 -20.04 21.46 9.26
N ASP A 296 -21.10 21.92 9.92
CA ASP A 296 -22.14 22.74 9.27
C ASP A 296 -21.65 24.12 8.86
N ASP A 297 -20.69 24.69 9.59
CA ASP A 297 -19.94 25.90 9.23
C ASP A 297 -19.20 25.73 7.89
N VAL A 298 -18.52 24.60 7.69
CA VAL A 298 -17.82 24.31 6.42
C VAL A 298 -18.81 24.09 5.28
N LYS A 299 -19.94 23.42 5.54
CA LYS A 299 -21.02 23.28 4.55
C LYS A 299 -21.58 24.64 4.16
N GLN A 300 -21.77 25.55 5.12
CA GLN A 300 -22.27 26.88 4.86
C GLN A 300 -21.29 27.69 4.02
N LEU A 301 -19.99 27.66 4.34
CA LEU A 301 -18.95 28.28 3.51
C LEU A 301 -18.94 27.75 2.07
N ILE A 302 -19.14 26.44 1.89
CA ILE A 302 -19.25 25.84 0.56
C ILE A 302 -20.50 26.36 -0.16
N ARG A 303 -21.66 26.44 0.51
CA ARG A 303 -22.90 27.00 -0.06
C ARG A 303 -22.71 28.45 -0.48
N ASP A 304 -22.12 29.27 0.38
CA ASP A 304 -21.85 30.69 0.11
C ASP A 304 -20.92 30.83 -1.10
N ARG A 305 -19.87 30.01 -1.17
CA ARG A 305 -18.97 29.95 -2.34
C ARG A 305 -19.72 29.58 -3.61
N ARG A 306 -20.63 28.59 -3.59
CA ARG A 306 -21.43 28.22 -4.78
C ARG A 306 -22.37 29.34 -5.20
N HIS A 307 -23.02 29.99 -4.24
CA HIS A 307 -23.88 31.13 -4.51
C HIS A 307 -23.09 32.26 -5.16
N GLN A 308 -21.93 32.60 -4.58
CA GLN A 308 -21.06 33.64 -5.14
C GLN A 308 -20.44 33.24 -6.48
N LYS A 309 -20.14 31.95 -6.72
CA LYS A 309 -19.71 31.46 -8.03
C LYS A 309 -20.80 31.71 -9.06
N ARG A 310 -22.05 31.33 -8.76
CA ARG A 310 -23.22 31.60 -9.63
C ARG A 310 -23.43 33.09 -9.88
N LEU A 311 -23.30 33.93 -8.84
CA LEU A 311 -23.47 35.38 -8.96
C LEU A 311 -22.36 36.02 -9.81
N ALA A 312 -21.09 35.72 -9.51
CA ALA A 312 -19.94 36.20 -10.26
C ALA A 312 -20.00 35.76 -11.73
N THR A 313 -20.48 34.54 -11.98
CA THR A 313 -20.74 34.02 -13.31
C THR A 313 -21.80 34.82 -14.05
N ARG A 314 -22.93 35.14 -13.41
CA ARG A 314 -24.06 35.83 -14.06
C ARG A 314 -23.78 37.31 -14.32
N THR A 315 -23.19 38.01 -13.35
CA THR A 315 -23.02 39.46 -13.46
C THR A 315 -21.72 39.87 -14.14
N GLN A 316 -20.71 38.97 -14.19
CA GLN A 316 -19.35 39.25 -14.69
C GLN A 316 -18.68 40.48 -14.05
N GLN A 317 -19.14 40.91 -12.88
CA GLN A 317 -18.60 42.07 -12.18
C GLN A 317 -17.32 41.71 -11.42
N PRO A 318 -16.27 42.57 -11.45
CA PRO A 318 -15.02 42.33 -10.74
C PRO A 318 -15.20 42.13 -9.22
N GLN A 319 -16.18 42.80 -8.62
CA GLN A 319 -16.47 42.75 -7.19
C GLN A 319 -16.89 41.34 -6.74
N HIS A 320 -17.83 40.71 -7.46
CA HIS A 320 -18.26 39.35 -7.15
C HIS A 320 -17.14 38.33 -7.36
N ARG A 321 -16.27 38.54 -8.36
CA ARG A 321 -15.09 37.69 -8.59
C ARG A 321 -14.06 37.82 -7.46
N HIS A 322 -13.86 39.03 -6.95
CA HIS A 322 -13.02 39.26 -5.77
C HIS A 322 -13.58 38.53 -4.54
N GLN A 323 -14.89 38.62 -4.30
CA GLN A 323 -15.56 37.94 -3.19
C GLN A 323 -15.51 36.41 -3.33
N LEU A 324 -15.65 35.88 -4.55
CA LEU A 324 -15.44 34.46 -4.85
C LEU A 324 -14.00 34.02 -4.51
N ASN A 325 -13.00 34.81 -4.87
CA ASN A 325 -11.59 34.51 -4.55
C ASN A 325 -11.31 34.53 -3.04
N ILE A 326 -11.99 35.37 -2.27
CA ILE A 326 -11.96 35.35 -0.80
C ILE A 326 -12.57 34.04 -0.28
N LEU A 327 -13.76 33.67 -0.76
CA LEU A 327 -14.45 32.45 -0.33
C LEU A 327 -13.68 31.18 -0.72
N ASN A 328 -13.07 31.14 -1.90
CA ASN A 328 -12.19 30.04 -2.32
C ASN A 328 -11.03 29.86 -1.33
N ARG A 329 -10.40 30.96 -0.89
CA ARG A 329 -9.33 30.91 0.13
C ARG A 329 -9.85 30.43 1.48
N ARG A 330 -11.03 30.90 1.92
CA ARG A 330 -11.66 30.50 3.19
C ARG A 330 -12.04 29.01 3.20
N VAL A 331 -12.68 28.52 2.14
CA VAL A 331 -13.03 27.09 2.01
C VAL A 331 -11.77 26.23 2.01
N LYS A 332 -10.73 26.64 1.29
CA LYS A 332 -9.45 25.93 1.27
C LYS A 332 -8.80 25.87 2.66
N ALA A 333 -8.82 26.97 3.41
CA ALA A 333 -8.30 27.02 4.78
C ALA A 333 -9.10 26.10 5.71
N ALA A 334 -10.44 26.22 5.69
CA ALA A 334 -11.33 25.42 6.54
C ALA A 334 -11.22 23.91 6.27
N LEU A 335 -11.14 23.48 5.00
CA LEU A 335 -10.90 22.07 4.66
C LEU A 335 -9.51 21.60 5.13
N GLY A 336 -8.51 22.49 5.10
CA GLY A 336 -7.17 22.24 5.61
C GLY A 336 -7.16 22.00 7.12
N GLU A 337 -7.79 22.88 7.88
CA GLU A 337 -7.94 22.79 9.34
C GLU A 337 -8.70 21.53 9.75
N LEU A 338 -9.84 21.25 9.12
CA LEU A 338 -10.62 20.04 9.38
C LEU A 338 -9.82 18.76 9.11
N SER A 339 -9.06 18.73 8.02
CA SER A 339 -8.20 17.58 7.71
C SER A 339 -7.11 17.37 8.76
N GLN A 340 -6.58 18.45 9.33
CA GLN A 340 -5.55 18.40 10.38
C GLN A 340 -6.14 17.95 11.71
N GLU A 341 -7.30 18.48 12.08
CA GLU A 341 -8.01 18.12 13.31
C GLU A 341 -8.39 16.63 13.31
N ARG A 342 -8.90 16.12 12.18
CA ARG A 342 -9.14 14.68 11.98
C ARG A 342 -7.87 13.84 12.17
N TRP A 343 -6.73 14.32 11.66
CA TRP A 343 -5.46 13.62 11.84
C TRP A 343 -4.96 13.68 13.28
N ALA A 344 -5.13 14.81 13.98
CA ALA A 344 -4.80 14.94 15.39
C ALA A 344 -5.62 13.97 16.24
N ARG A 345 -6.95 13.92 16.03
CA ARG A 345 -7.85 12.95 16.68
C ARG A 345 -7.45 11.51 16.38
N HIS A 346 -7.08 11.19 15.14
CA HIS A 346 -6.57 9.87 14.77
C HIS A 346 -5.26 9.50 15.47
N LEU A 347 -4.35 10.46 15.66
CA LEU A 347 -3.09 10.21 16.38
C LEU A 347 -3.31 10.07 17.89
N GLU A 348 -4.26 10.78 18.45
CA GLU A 348 -4.64 10.70 19.86
C GLU A 348 -5.35 9.40 20.21
N SER A 349 -6.08 8.81 19.25
CA SER A 349 -6.72 7.50 19.43
C SER A 349 -5.78 6.31 19.26
N LEU A 350 -4.49 6.52 18.92
CA LEU A 350 -3.54 5.42 18.76
C LEU A 350 -3.12 4.86 20.12
N ASP A 351 -3.33 3.55 20.29
CA ASP A 351 -2.90 2.81 21.47
C ASP A 351 -1.70 1.90 21.11
N PRO A 352 -0.57 1.98 21.84
CA PRO A 352 0.55 1.04 21.71
C PRO A 352 0.21 -0.42 22.01
N GLN A 353 -0.85 -0.71 22.78
CA GLN A 353 -1.27 -2.08 23.10
C GLN A 353 -2.11 -2.71 21.97
N ASP A 354 -2.66 -1.90 21.05
CA ASP A 354 -3.39 -2.37 19.86
C ASP A 354 -2.53 -2.29 18.58
N THR A 355 -2.97 -3.02 17.55
CA THR A 355 -2.49 -2.99 16.19
C THR A 355 -2.66 -1.64 15.47
N SER A 356 -3.46 -0.70 15.99
CA SER A 356 -3.71 0.63 15.41
C SER A 356 -2.43 1.45 15.19
N LEU A 357 -1.53 1.46 16.18
CA LEU A 357 -0.24 2.14 16.09
C LEU A 357 0.62 1.54 14.97
N TRP A 358 0.72 0.21 14.93
CA TRP A 358 1.49 -0.52 13.93
C TRP A 358 0.93 -0.35 12.51
N LYS A 359 -0.40 -0.38 12.36
CA LYS A 359 -1.09 -0.13 11.09
C LYS A 359 -0.79 1.29 10.58
N THR A 360 -0.86 2.29 11.45
CA THR A 360 -0.57 3.70 11.11
C THR A 360 0.90 3.89 10.74
N GLN A 361 1.82 3.33 11.54
CA GLN A 361 3.26 3.35 11.25
C GLN A 361 3.56 2.69 9.90
N LYS A 362 2.97 1.53 9.63
CA LYS A 362 3.16 0.79 8.37
C LYS A 362 2.62 1.57 7.18
N ALA A 363 1.47 2.22 7.32
CA ALA A 363 0.88 3.07 6.28
C ALA A 363 1.74 4.30 5.94
N LEU A 364 2.38 4.91 6.94
CA LEU A 364 3.28 6.07 6.74
C LEU A 364 4.62 5.66 6.11
N ARG A 365 5.12 4.45 6.41
CA ARG A 365 6.42 3.95 5.93
C ARG A 365 6.35 3.38 4.52
N LEU A 366 5.38 2.49 4.28
CA LEU A 366 5.28 1.77 3.02
C LEU A 366 4.70 2.67 1.92
N PRO A 367 5.17 2.55 0.67
CA PRO A 367 4.43 3.10 -0.46
C PRO A 367 3.02 2.49 -0.48
N THR A 368 2.05 3.24 -1.03
CA THR A 368 0.72 2.73 -1.33
C THR A 368 0.86 1.36 -1.99
N ARG A 369 0.17 0.34 -1.46
CA ARG A 369 0.21 -1.02 -2.02
C ARG A 369 -0.11 -0.92 -3.51
N ARG A 370 0.85 -1.28 -4.37
CA ARG A 370 0.58 -1.46 -5.80
C ARG A 370 -0.38 -2.64 -5.93
N LYS A 371 -1.46 -2.48 -6.69
CA LYS A 371 -2.33 -3.62 -7.06
C LYS A 371 -1.43 -4.67 -7.73
N ILE A 372 -1.61 -5.94 -7.34
CA ILE A 372 -0.93 -7.04 -8.03
C ILE A 372 -1.37 -6.97 -9.49
N PRO A 373 -0.45 -6.93 -10.47
CA PRO A 373 -0.82 -6.91 -11.88
C PRO A 373 -1.67 -8.15 -12.22
N PRO A 374 -2.36 -8.16 -13.36
CA PRO A 374 -2.95 -9.39 -13.88
C PRO A 374 -1.88 -10.49 -13.92
N ILE A 375 -2.25 -11.71 -13.55
CA ILE A 375 -1.34 -12.86 -13.58
C ILE A 375 -1.86 -13.87 -14.58
N HIS A 376 -0.96 -14.65 -15.16
CA HIS A 376 -1.36 -15.76 -16.01
C HIS A 376 -1.75 -16.93 -15.11
N GLY A 377 -3.01 -17.33 -15.19
CA GLY A 377 -3.49 -18.61 -14.67
C GLY A 377 -3.57 -19.65 -15.79
N ASN A 378 -3.98 -20.86 -15.43
CA ASN A 378 -4.08 -21.99 -16.36
C ASN A 378 -5.07 -21.76 -17.51
N ARG A 379 -6.07 -20.88 -17.30
CA ARG A 379 -7.12 -20.55 -18.30
C ARG A 379 -6.92 -19.17 -18.97
N GLY A 380 -5.76 -18.56 -18.82
CA GLY A 380 -5.44 -17.24 -19.40
C GLY A 380 -5.15 -16.16 -18.36
N VAL A 381 -5.25 -14.89 -18.77
CA VAL A 381 -4.91 -13.74 -17.92
C VAL A 381 -6.01 -13.47 -16.91
N VAL A 382 -5.66 -13.48 -15.63
CA VAL A 382 -6.60 -13.33 -14.52
C VAL A 382 -6.44 -11.97 -13.84
N TYR A 383 -7.54 -11.21 -13.83
CA TYR A 383 -7.58 -9.83 -13.36
C TYR A 383 -8.10 -9.70 -11.92
N THR A 384 -9.08 -10.53 -11.55
CA THR A 384 -9.75 -10.48 -10.23
C THR A 384 -8.86 -11.01 -9.12
N ASN A 385 -9.01 -10.50 -7.89
CA ASN A 385 -8.23 -11.00 -6.75
C ASN A 385 -8.55 -12.47 -6.42
N GLN A 386 -9.81 -12.89 -6.62
CA GLN A 386 -10.21 -14.28 -6.42
C GLN A 386 -9.56 -15.19 -7.46
N GLY A 387 -9.66 -14.87 -8.74
CA GLY A 387 -9.04 -15.68 -9.77
C GLY A 387 -7.50 -15.67 -9.66
N LYS A 388 -6.91 -14.58 -9.14
CA LYS A 388 -5.47 -14.56 -8.78
C LYS A 388 -5.15 -15.55 -7.67
N ALA A 389 -5.99 -15.62 -6.63
CA ALA A 389 -5.81 -16.56 -5.53
C ALA A 389 -5.95 -18.01 -6.01
N GLU A 390 -6.93 -18.29 -6.87
CA GLU A 390 -7.12 -19.60 -7.51
C GLU A 390 -5.91 -19.97 -8.39
N ALA A 391 -5.42 -19.06 -9.23
CA ALA A 391 -4.21 -19.31 -10.03
C ALA A 391 -2.96 -19.57 -9.16
N PHE A 392 -2.85 -18.94 -7.98
CA PHE A 392 -1.80 -19.28 -7.02
C PHE A 392 -2.02 -20.65 -6.39
N ALA A 393 -3.26 -21.00 -6.05
CA ALA A 393 -3.60 -22.30 -5.48
C ALA A 393 -3.26 -23.43 -6.46
N ASP A 394 -3.66 -23.31 -7.73
CA ASP A 394 -3.32 -24.26 -8.79
C ASP A 394 -1.80 -24.44 -8.93
N SER A 395 -1.05 -23.32 -8.91
CA SER A 395 0.41 -23.36 -9.00
C SER A 395 1.06 -24.03 -7.80
N LEU A 396 0.54 -23.79 -6.60
CA LEU A 396 1.02 -24.43 -5.37
C LEU A 396 0.68 -25.91 -5.34
N GLU A 397 -0.53 -26.29 -5.77
CA GLU A 397 -0.93 -27.70 -5.91
C GLU A 397 0.04 -28.44 -6.84
N LEU A 398 0.36 -27.87 -8.00
CA LEU A 398 1.33 -28.47 -8.93
C LEU A 398 2.72 -28.65 -8.30
N GLN A 399 3.21 -27.65 -7.56
CA GLN A 399 4.51 -27.71 -6.89
C GLN A 399 4.54 -28.68 -5.70
N CYS A 400 3.39 -28.90 -5.07
CA CYS A 400 3.23 -29.78 -3.92
C CYS A 400 2.68 -31.16 -4.30
N ARG A 401 2.50 -31.48 -5.60
CA ARG A 401 2.17 -32.83 -6.05
C ARG A 401 3.35 -33.77 -5.80
N LEU A 402 3.05 -34.94 -5.25
CA LEU A 402 3.98 -36.04 -5.15
C LEU A 402 4.51 -36.37 -6.56
N PRO A 403 5.84 -36.52 -6.76
CA PRO A 403 6.32 -37.26 -7.91
C PRO A 403 5.79 -38.68 -7.73
N LEU A 404 4.87 -39.10 -8.59
CA LEU A 404 4.50 -40.49 -8.74
C LEU A 404 5.71 -41.24 -9.30
N LEU A 405 6.66 -41.60 -8.43
CA LEU A 405 7.60 -42.68 -8.68
C LEU A 405 7.05 -43.88 -7.92
N PRO A 406 6.47 -44.89 -8.61
CA PRO A 406 5.76 -45.98 -7.93
C PRO A 406 6.64 -46.91 -7.08
N ASP A 407 7.98 -46.79 -7.08
CA ASP A 407 8.84 -47.89 -6.64
C ASP A 407 9.92 -47.55 -5.56
N GLU A 408 9.98 -46.33 -5.02
CA GLU A 408 11.06 -45.95 -4.05
C GLU A 408 10.65 -45.93 -2.55
N ASP A 409 9.36 -46.10 -2.19
CA ASP A 409 8.88 -45.76 -0.84
C ASP A 409 8.77 -46.93 0.17
N GLU A 410 8.79 -48.21 -0.22
CA GLU A 410 8.64 -49.31 0.77
C GLU A 410 9.82 -49.40 1.75
N GLU A 411 11.05 -49.26 1.24
CA GLU A 411 12.26 -49.34 2.08
C GLU A 411 12.39 -48.10 2.99
N PHE A 412 11.99 -46.93 2.49
CA PHE A 412 11.99 -45.68 3.24
C PHE A 412 10.91 -45.67 4.32
N GLU A 413 9.69 -46.13 4.03
CA GLU A 413 8.64 -46.26 5.04
C GLU A 413 9.00 -47.27 6.14
N ALA A 414 9.66 -48.38 5.78
CA ALA A 414 10.16 -49.35 6.74
C ALA A 414 11.27 -48.77 7.65
N GLU A 415 12.18 -47.96 7.09
CA GLU A 415 13.23 -47.24 7.81
C GLU A 415 12.64 -46.20 8.79
N VAL A 416 11.64 -45.43 8.34
CA VAL A 416 10.95 -44.43 9.17
C VAL A 416 10.21 -45.11 10.33
N ARG A 417 9.46 -46.18 10.06
CA ARG A 417 8.77 -46.97 11.11
C ARG A 417 9.75 -47.57 12.11
N ARG A 418 10.90 -48.08 11.66
CA ARG A 418 11.98 -48.56 12.55
C ARG A 418 12.53 -47.46 13.43
N THR A 419 12.76 -46.27 12.88
CA THR A 419 13.36 -45.14 13.60
C THR A 419 12.41 -44.56 14.64
N VAL A 420 11.12 -44.45 14.33
CA VAL A 420 10.09 -43.99 15.28
C VAL A 420 9.95 -44.98 16.44
N ARG A 421 9.88 -46.29 16.16
CA ARG A 421 9.81 -47.33 17.20
C ARG A 421 11.06 -47.38 18.08
N ARG A 422 12.22 -46.98 17.56
CA ARG A 422 13.45 -46.86 18.34
C ARG A 422 13.42 -45.63 19.26
N ALA A 423 12.98 -44.49 18.73
CA ALA A 423 12.86 -43.25 19.51
C ALA A 423 11.81 -43.35 20.63
N GLU A 424 10.75 -44.14 20.46
CA GLU A 424 9.74 -44.38 21.51
C GLU A 424 10.25 -45.29 22.66
N ARG A 425 11.35 -46.02 22.45
CA ARG A 425 11.88 -47.00 23.41
C ARG A 425 13.07 -46.52 24.24
N GLU A 426 13.73 -45.44 23.84
CA GLU A 426 14.88 -44.88 24.55
C GLU A 426 14.45 -43.58 25.28
N PRO A 427 14.59 -43.49 26.62
CA PRO A 427 14.34 -42.23 27.33
C PRO A 427 15.42 -41.20 26.99
N ASP A 428 14.98 -39.96 26.74
CA ASP A 428 15.82 -38.83 26.35
C ASP A 428 16.76 -38.43 27.51
N THR A 429 18.00 -38.95 27.51
CA THR A 429 19.06 -38.46 28.41
C THR A 429 19.90 -37.42 27.69
N ASP A 430 19.60 -36.16 27.99
CA ASP A 430 20.11 -34.95 27.35
C ASP A 430 21.51 -34.55 27.86
N ASP A 431 22.44 -35.51 27.95
CA ASP A 431 23.83 -35.25 28.38
C ASP A 431 24.75 -35.03 27.18
N ILE A 432 24.63 -33.87 26.54
CA ILE A 432 25.59 -33.43 25.52
C ILE A 432 26.80 -32.78 26.22
N THR A 433 27.91 -33.50 26.29
CA THR A 433 29.18 -32.95 26.79
C THR A 433 29.70 -31.80 25.89
N PRO A 434 30.32 -30.74 26.46
CA PRO A 434 30.83 -29.61 25.67
C PRO A 434 31.93 -30.04 24.69
N ALA A 435 31.73 -29.72 23.41
CA ALA A 435 32.67 -30.10 22.35
C ALA A 435 34.03 -29.41 22.49
N THR A 436 35.11 -30.19 22.42
CA THR A 436 36.48 -29.68 22.41
C THR A 436 36.85 -29.05 21.05
N PRO A 437 37.84 -28.13 20.99
CA PRO A 437 38.27 -27.52 19.72
C PRO A 437 38.78 -28.54 18.67
N GLN A 438 39.25 -29.69 19.14
CA GLN A 438 39.74 -30.79 18.33
C GLN A 438 38.56 -31.60 17.76
N GLU A 439 37.54 -31.88 18.58
CA GLU A 439 36.26 -32.42 18.11
C GLU A 439 35.56 -31.48 17.12
N LEU A 440 35.53 -30.17 17.36
CA LEU A 440 34.94 -29.22 16.41
C LEU A 440 35.63 -29.26 15.04
N ARG A 441 36.96 -29.40 15.01
CA ARG A 441 37.71 -29.58 13.74
C ARG A 441 37.42 -30.93 13.10
N GLN A 442 37.35 -32.00 13.88
CA GLN A 442 36.99 -33.33 13.40
C GLN A 442 35.55 -33.37 12.87
N ILE A 443 34.58 -32.78 13.57
CA ILE A 443 33.18 -32.66 13.17
C ILE A 443 33.06 -31.85 11.88
N ILE A 444 33.79 -30.74 11.73
CA ILE A 444 33.81 -29.99 10.46
C ILE A 444 34.37 -30.85 9.31
N HIS A 445 35.32 -31.73 9.61
CA HIS A 445 35.96 -32.60 8.62
C HIS A 445 35.13 -33.87 8.30
N THR A 446 34.37 -34.40 9.27
CA THR A 446 33.54 -35.61 9.14
C THR A 446 32.06 -35.31 8.92
N LEU A 447 31.64 -34.06 9.00
CA LEU A 447 30.30 -33.61 8.63
C LEU A 447 30.05 -34.03 7.18
N LYS A 448 29.21 -35.06 6.99
CA LYS A 448 28.77 -35.47 5.66
C LYS A 448 28.30 -34.22 4.91
N ASN A 449 28.96 -33.91 3.79
CA ASN A 449 28.46 -32.97 2.80
C ASN A 449 27.00 -33.36 2.56
N ARG A 450 26.04 -32.54 3.01
CA ARG A 450 24.55 -32.72 2.91
C ARG A 450 23.72 -32.81 4.21
N LYS A 451 24.19 -32.46 5.42
CA LYS A 451 23.26 -32.40 6.59
C LYS A 451 22.06 -31.46 6.38
N ALA A 452 22.28 -30.25 5.87
CA ALA A 452 21.20 -29.32 5.55
C ALA A 452 20.31 -29.83 4.39
N PRO A 453 20.86 -30.29 3.25
CA PRO A 453 20.09 -30.98 2.21
C PRO A 453 19.26 -32.16 2.70
N ALA A 454 19.78 -33.01 3.58
CA ALA A 454 19.05 -34.17 4.09
C ALA A 454 17.88 -33.77 4.99
N TRP A 455 18.06 -32.76 5.87
CA TRP A 455 16.96 -32.17 6.64
C TRP A 455 15.92 -31.55 5.69
N CYS A 456 16.37 -30.77 4.70
CA CYS A 456 15.51 -30.17 3.69
C CYS A 456 14.72 -31.22 2.90
N ASN A 457 15.37 -32.29 2.46
CA ASN A 457 14.71 -33.38 1.74
C ASN A 457 13.74 -34.14 2.65
N ARG A 458 14.10 -34.40 3.90
CA ARG A 458 13.23 -35.02 4.92
C ARG A 458 11.96 -34.23 5.15
N TRP A 459 12.08 -32.90 5.22
CA TRP A 459 10.94 -32.00 5.45
C TRP A 459 10.37 -31.42 4.14
N LYS A 460 10.79 -31.95 2.99
CA LYS A 460 10.41 -31.51 1.63
C LYS A 460 10.53 -29.99 1.41
N VAL A 461 11.49 -29.35 2.08
CA VAL A 461 11.83 -27.93 1.96
C VAL A 461 12.89 -27.75 0.88
N GLN A 462 12.51 -27.20 -0.28
CA GLN A 462 13.46 -26.89 -1.34
C GLN A 462 14.17 -25.54 -1.05
N ILE A 463 15.46 -25.58 -0.73
CA ILE A 463 16.28 -24.35 -0.63
C ILE A 463 16.66 -23.91 -2.04
N ASN A 464 16.48 -22.63 -2.34
CA ASN A 464 16.96 -22.01 -3.57
C ASN A 464 18.48 -21.67 -3.43
N PRO A 465 19.37 -22.35 -4.17
CA PRO A 465 20.81 -22.12 -4.07
C PRO A 465 21.21 -20.71 -4.55
N ASP A 466 20.55 -20.17 -5.57
CA ASP A 466 20.84 -18.84 -6.13
C ASP A 466 20.57 -17.70 -5.14
N LYS A 467 19.63 -17.92 -4.20
CA LYS A 467 19.32 -16.98 -3.13
C LYS A 467 20.16 -17.20 -1.86
N SER A 468 21.02 -18.22 -1.86
CA SER A 468 21.86 -18.59 -0.72
C SER A 468 23.22 -17.90 -0.81
N THR A 469 23.83 -17.58 0.33
CA THR A 469 25.16 -16.95 0.38
C THR A 469 25.93 -17.47 1.57
N ALA A 470 27.19 -17.84 1.35
CA ALA A 470 28.12 -18.24 2.40
C ALA A 470 28.85 -17.01 2.93
N ILE A 471 29.00 -16.88 4.25
CA ILE A 471 29.78 -15.81 4.87
C ILE A 471 30.68 -16.38 5.96
N LEU A 472 31.94 -15.95 5.98
CA LEU A 472 32.89 -16.27 7.03
C LEU A 472 33.11 -15.05 7.91
N PHE A 473 32.80 -15.14 9.20
CA PHE A 473 33.04 -14.05 10.14
C PHE A 473 34.48 -14.09 10.66
N ASN A 474 35.34 -13.20 10.17
CA ASN A 474 36.74 -13.11 10.58
C ASN A 474 37.28 -11.67 10.49
N LYS A 475 38.43 -11.43 11.14
CA LYS A 475 39.17 -10.15 11.05
C LYS A 475 40.41 -10.22 10.15
N ARG A 476 40.80 -11.42 9.71
CA ARG A 476 42.00 -11.70 8.88
C ARG A 476 41.60 -11.78 7.40
N ARG A 477 42.57 -11.70 6.48
CA ARG A 477 42.30 -11.96 5.05
C ARG A 477 41.70 -13.37 4.90
N THR A 478 40.62 -13.46 4.14
CA THR A 478 39.95 -14.71 3.81
C THR A 478 40.94 -15.64 3.11
N PRO A 479 41.07 -16.92 3.54
CA PRO A 479 41.88 -17.89 2.83
C PRO A 479 41.41 -18.01 1.36
N HIS A 480 42.35 -18.08 0.42
CA HIS A 480 42.06 -18.20 -1.02
C HIS A 480 41.34 -19.51 -1.40
N ASP A 481 41.34 -20.52 -0.51
CA ASP A 481 40.88 -21.88 -0.79
C ASP A 481 39.49 -22.24 -0.23
N LEU A 482 38.59 -21.27 -0.01
CA LEU A 482 37.19 -21.57 0.37
C LEU A 482 36.34 -22.13 -0.79
N ASN A 483 36.97 -22.73 -1.79
CA ASN A 483 36.31 -23.36 -2.92
C ASN A 483 35.80 -24.73 -2.47
N ARG A 484 34.48 -24.86 -2.23
CA ARG A 484 33.64 -26.10 -2.30
C ARG A 484 32.41 -26.06 -1.38
N LEU A 485 31.80 -24.91 -1.08
CA LEU A 485 30.46 -24.96 -0.50
C LEU A 485 29.45 -25.17 -1.63
N THR A 486 28.91 -26.39 -1.73
CA THR A 486 27.85 -26.73 -2.67
C THR A 486 26.59 -27.13 -1.92
N LEU A 487 25.43 -26.78 -2.47
CA LEU A 487 24.11 -27.21 -2.01
C LEU A 487 23.42 -27.86 -3.19
N ASN A 488 23.11 -29.16 -3.08
CA ASN A 488 22.57 -29.96 -4.19
C ASN A 488 23.39 -29.85 -5.48
N GLN A 489 24.72 -29.94 -5.37
CA GLN A 489 25.69 -29.79 -6.47
C GLN A 489 25.79 -28.38 -7.08
N THR A 490 24.94 -27.44 -6.67
CA THR A 490 25.06 -26.03 -7.05
C THR A 490 26.05 -25.31 -6.12
N PRO A 491 27.05 -24.58 -6.65
CA PRO A 491 27.98 -23.81 -5.82
C PRO A 491 27.28 -22.61 -5.15
N ILE A 492 27.48 -22.44 -3.84
CA ILE A 492 26.99 -21.26 -3.11
C ILE A 492 28.07 -20.17 -3.17
N PRO A 493 27.72 -18.93 -3.59
CA PRO A 493 28.68 -17.84 -3.61
C PRO A 493 29.07 -17.38 -2.20
N TRP A 494 30.36 -17.06 -2.03
CA TRP A 494 30.86 -16.40 -0.82
C TRP A 494 30.62 -14.89 -0.88
N GLY A 495 30.04 -14.34 0.18
CA GLY A 495 29.77 -12.92 0.33
C GLY A 495 30.53 -12.29 1.51
N LEU A 496 30.90 -11.02 1.37
CA LEU A 496 31.47 -10.21 2.47
C LEU A 496 30.40 -9.60 3.39
N GLN A 497 29.13 -9.72 3.01
CA GLN A 497 27.97 -9.30 3.79
C GLN A 497 26.75 -10.18 3.45
N THR A 498 25.87 -10.39 4.42
CA THR A 498 24.59 -11.10 4.22
C THR A 498 23.47 -10.42 4.98
N LYS A 499 22.23 -10.60 4.51
CA LYS A 499 21.04 -10.01 5.14
C LYS A 499 20.18 -11.10 5.77
N TYR A 500 19.93 -10.97 7.06
CA TYR A 500 19.09 -11.91 7.83
C TYR A 500 18.05 -11.13 8.63
N LEU A 501 16.76 -11.47 8.45
CA LEU A 501 15.63 -10.81 9.11
C LEU A 501 15.67 -9.26 9.05
N GLY A 502 16.18 -8.73 7.93
CA GLY A 502 16.32 -7.28 7.70
C GLY A 502 17.56 -6.63 8.31
N VAL A 503 18.44 -7.39 8.96
CA VAL A 503 19.72 -6.93 9.51
C VAL A 503 20.86 -7.37 8.58
N THR A 504 21.78 -6.44 8.28
CA THR A 504 22.91 -6.70 7.36
C THR A 504 24.18 -6.96 8.16
N MET A 505 24.69 -8.18 8.11
CA MET A 505 25.93 -8.59 8.79
C MET A 505 27.08 -8.56 7.80
N ASP A 506 28.11 -7.76 8.06
CA ASP A 506 29.38 -7.83 7.33
C ASP A 506 30.33 -8.85 7.96
N HIS A 507 31.28 -9.38 7.18
CA HIS A 507 32.24 -10.40 7.63
C HIS A 507 33.05 -10.01 8.89
N ARG A 508 33.17 -8.71 9.20
CA ARG A 508 33.87 -8.21 10.39
C ARG A 508 32.94 -7.87 11.54
N LEU A 509 31.62 -8.01 11.37
CA LEU A 509 30.59 -7.59 12.31
C LEU A 509 30.77 -6.14 12.77
N THR A 510 31.17 -5.26 11.85
CA THR A 510 31.30 -3.81 12.11
C THR A 510 29.94 -3.13 12.10
N TRP A 511 28.95 -3.75 11.47
CA TRP A 511 27.58 -3.24 11.26
C TRP A 511 27.52 -1.97 10.41
N LYS A 512 28.64 -1.56 9.79
CA LYS A 512 28.70 -0.37 8.94
C LYS A 512 27.66 -0.43 7.82
N PRO A 513 27.56 -1.50 7.00
CA PRO A 513 26.59 -1.53 5.91
C PRO A 513 25.15 -1.42 6.42
N HIS A 514 24.83 -2.09 7.53
CA HIS A 514 23.50 -2.02 8.14
C HIS A 514 23.12 -0.63 8.62
N ILE A 515 24.01 0.05 9.36
CA ILE A 515 23.72 1.38 9.90
C ILE A 515 23.63 2.40 8.77
N VAL A 516 24.51 2.33 7.76
CA VAL A 516 24.45 3.22 6.59
C VAL A 516 23.13 3.04 5.83
N GLU A 517 22.71 1.80 5.56
CA GLU A 517 21.41 1.52 4.91
C GLU A 517 20.25 2.03 5.77
N THR A 518 20.29 1.79 7.08
CA THR A 518 19.25 2.21 8.03
C THR A 518 19.11 3.73 8.10
N VAL A 519 20.24 4.45 8.18
CA VAL A 519 20.29 5.92 8.16
C VAL A 519 19.78 6.46 6.83
N ALA A 520 20.20 5.89 5.69
CA ALA A 520 19.71 6.30 4.38
C ALA A 520 18.18 6.15 4.27
N ARG A 521 17.65 4.99 4.68
CA ARG A 521 16.20 4.74 4.74
C ARG A 521 15.50 5.70 5.70
N ALA A 522 16.12 6.03 6.84
CA ALA A 522 15.54 6.93 7.83
C ALA A 522 15.50 8.38 7.33
N LYS A 523 16.51 8.83 6.57
CA LYS A 523 16.50 10.14 5.89
C LYS A 523 15.33 10.25 4.91
N VAL A 524 15.06 9.21 4.12
CA VAL A 524 13.89 9.15 3.23
C VAL A 524 12.59 9.20 4.02
N THR A 525 12.46 8.43 5.10
CA THR A 525 11.28 8.46 5.99
C THR A 525 11.08 9.86 6.60
N ARG A 526 12.14 10.50 7.09
CA ARG A 526 12.11 11.86 7.63
C ARG A 526 11.66 12.87 6.58
N ALA A 527 12.14 12.76 5.33
CA ALA A 527 11.72 13.63 4.24
C ALA A 527 10.20 13.49 3.96
N LYS A 528 9.65 12.28 4.04
CA LYS A 528 8.19 12.06 3.95
C LYS A 528 7.42 12.68 5.11
N LEU A 529 8.01 12.69 6.31
CA LEU A 529 7.41 13.31 7.51
C LEU A 529 7.55 14.83 7.53
N TYR A 530 8.45 15.42 6.72
CA TYR A 530 8.73 16.86 6.74
C TYR A 530 7.48 17.76 6.65
N PRO A 531 6.48 17.50 5.77
CA PRO A 531 5.26 18.32 5.72
C PRO A 531 4.45 18.31 7.02
N LEU A 532 4.53 17.23 7.80
CA LEU A 532 3.86 17.08 9.09
C LEU A 532 4.68 17.69 10.24
N LEU A 533 6.01 17.65 10.14
CA LEU A 533 6.90 18.12 11.20
C LEU A 533 7.17 19.62 11.12
N LYS A 534 7.31 20.20 9.92
CA LYS A 534 7.78 21.58 9.74
C LYS A 534 7.02 22.61 10.59
N GLY A 535 7.72 23.65 11.00
CA GLY A 535 7.15 24.83 11.66
C GLY A 535 6.01 25.45 10.85
N GLY A 536 4.99 25.98 11.53
CA GLY A 536 3.77 26.51 10.90
C GLY A 536 2.73 25.45 10.53
N ASN A 537 2.96 24.17 10.79
CA ASN A 537 1.91 23.15 10.79
C ASN A 537 1.16 23.18 12.15
N THR A 538 -0.17 23.09 12.11
CA THR A 538 -1.08 23.09 13.28
C THR A 538 -0.98 21.83 14.14
N LEU A 539 -0.28 20.79 13.69
CA LEU A 539 -0.08 19.57 14.48
C LEU A 539 0.64 19.91 15.80
N SER A 540 0.06 19.48 16.92
CA SER A 540 0.63 19.74 18.24
C SER A 540 2.06 19.19 18.37
N VAL A 541 2.89 19.86 19.18
CA VAL A 541 4.26 19.41 19.45
C VAL A 541 4.28 17.98 20.01
N ARG A 542 3.28 17.64 20.84
CA ARG A 542 3.08 16.28 21.37
C ARG A 542 2.90 15.26 20.23
N ASN A 543 2.03 15.53 19.27
CA ASN A 543 1.75 14.61 18.16
C ASN A 543 2.95 14.49 17.19
N LYS A 544 3.66 15.60 16.95
CA LYS A 544 4.93 15.58 16.20
C LYS A 544 5.99 14.70 16.89
N ARG A 545 6.13 14.84 18.21
CA ARG A 545 7.03 14.01 19.03
C ARG A 545 6.67 12.53 18.92
N THR A 546 5.39 12.19 19.02
CA THR A 546 4.88 10.82 18.87
C THR A 546 5.21 10.23 17.50
N LEU A 547 5.00 11.00 16.41
CA LEU A 547 5.35 10.57 15.06
C LEU A 547 6.84 10.27 14.91
N ILE A 548 7.72 11.13 15.45
CA ILE A 548 9.17 10.90 15.40
C ILE A 548 9.52 9.61 16.16
N LYS A 549 8.97 9.41 17.36
CA LYS A 549 9.24 8.21 18.17
C LYS A 549 8.77 6.92 17.47
N VAL A 550 7.52 6.90 17.03
CA VAL A 550 6.86 5.69 16.52
C VAL A 550 7.36 5.32 15.12
N VAL A 551 7.64 6.30 14.27
CA VAL A 551 7.99 6.05 12.87
C VAL A 551 9.51 6.05 12.67
N LEU A 552 10.20 7.08 13.15
CA LEU A 552 11.61 7.30 12.86
C LEU A 552 12.51 6.55 13.84
N GLN A 553 12.32 6.72 15.15
CA GLN A 553 13.15 6.05 16.16
C GLN A 553 12.99 4.53 16.09
N ALA A 554 11.77 3.99 15.99
CA ALA A 554 11.55 2.56 15.85
C ALA A 554 12.24 1.95 14.60
N GLN A 555 12.41 2.73 13.53
CA GLN A 555 13.16 2.29 12.35
C GLN A 555 14.68 2.36 12.60
N LEU A 556 15.15 3.39 13.27
CA LEU A 556 16.57 3.62 13.57
C LEU A 556 17.12 2.62 14.59
N THR A 557 16.30 2.15 15.54
CA THR A 557 16.70 1.25 16.63
C THR A 557 16.28 -0.21 16.41
N TYR A 558 15.81 -0.54 15.20
CA TYR A 558 15.43 -1.92 14.86
C TYR A 558 16.61 -2.89 15.04
N ALA A 559 16.38 -3.98 15.77
CA ALA A 559 17.38 -4.99 16.10
C ALA A 559 18.65 -4.43 16.79
N SER A 560 18.53 -3.30 17.50
CA SER A 560 19.66 -2.64 18.17
C SER A 560 20.39 -3.51 19.19
N THR A 561 19.77 -4.58 19.69
CA THR A 561 20.43 -5.55 20.56
C THR A 561 21.54 -6.33 19.87
N ALA A 562 21.49 -6.48 18.55
CA ALA A 562 22.51 -7.16 17.77
C ALA A 562 23.69 -6.24 17.43
N TRP A 563 23.45 -4.96 17.13
CA TRP A 563 24.48 -4.05 16.60
C TRP A 563 24.79 -2.84 17.49
N GLY A 564 24.12 -2.69 18.64
CA GLY A 564 24.20 -1.52 19.52
C GLY A 564 25.59 -1.22 20.11
N TYR A 565 26.56 -2.13 19.93
CA TYR A 565 27.97 -1.96 20.29
C TYR A 565 28.84 -1.42 19.13
N ALA A 566 28.24 -1.06 17.99
CA ALA A 566 28.92 -0.51 16.83
C ALA A 566 29.72 0.76 17.18
N ALA A 567 30.62 1.18 16.28
CA ALA A 567 31.49 2.33 16.53
C ALA A 567 30.70 3.63 16.80
N LYS A 568 31.23 4.47 17.70
CA LYS A 568 30.61 5.74 18.15
C LYS A 568 30.17 6.63 17.00
N SER A 569 30.97 6.70 15.94
CA SER A 569 30.68 7.49 14.73
C SER A 569 29.38 7.05 14.05
N TYR A 570 29.09 5.75 14.02
CA TYR A 570 27.86 5.22 13.44
C TYR A 570 26.65 5.48 14.34
N ILE A 571 26.78 5.34 15.66
CA ILE A 571 25.69 5.67 16.60
C ILE A 571 25.37 7.18 16.57
N LYS A 572 26.39 8.05 16.48
CA LYS A 572 26.20 9.49 16.25
C LYS A 572 25.45 9.79 14.95
N SER A 573 25.69 9.03 13.88
CA SER A 573 24.98 9.21 12.61
C SER A 573 23.48 8.87 12.70
N ILE A 574 23.11 7.89 13.53
CA ILE A 574 21.73 7.54 13.84
C ILE A 574 21.06 8.69 14.61
N GLN A 575 21.71 9.15 15.68
CA GLN A 575 21.18 10.23 16.51
C GLN A 575 21.04 11.56 15.75
N ALA A 576 21.94 11.85 14.80
CA ALA A 576 21.86 13.05 13.97
C ALA A 576 20.56 13.10 13.14
N VAL A 577 20.08 11.96 12.61
CA VAL A 577 18.82 11.92 11.84
C VAL A 577 17.62 12.28 12.72
N GLU A 578 17.61 11.76 13.95
CA GLU A 578 16.59 12.01 14.96
C GLU A 578 16.60 13.48 15.45
N ASN A 579 17.78 14.01 15.79
CA ASN A 579 17.94 15.39 16.24
C ASN A 579 17.44 16.41 15.20
N ILE A 580 17.73 16.19 13.91
CA ILE A 580 17.22 17.05 12.83
C ILE A 580 15.69 16.99 12.75
N ALA A 581 15.09 15.81 12.97
CA ALA A 581 13.63 15.67 12.96
C ALA A 581 12.99 16.41 14.14
N LEU A 582 13.55 16.29 15.35
CA LEU A 582 13.09 17.00 16.55
C LEU A 582 13.20 18.52 16.38
N ARG A 583 14.35 19.01 15.89
CA ARG A 583 14.54 20.43 15.57
C ARG A 583 13.50 20.95 14.59
N THR A 584 13.23 20.17 13.53
CA THR A 584 12.21 20.51 12.53
C THR A 584 10.82 20.60 13.14
N ALA A 585 10.49 19.71 14.09
CA ALA A 585 9.18 19.63 14.74
C ALA A 585 8.81 20.89 15.54
N ILE A 586 9.79 21.48 16.21
CA ILE A 586 9.63 22.67 17.06
C ILE A 586 10.15 23.95 16.40
N ALA A 587 10.56 23.90 15.13
CA ALA A 587 11.21 25.00 14.42
C ALA A 587 12.39 25.62 15.20
N ALA A 588 13.21 24.79 15.86
CA ALA A 588 14.30 25.26 16.70
C ALA A 588 15.42 25.91 15.87
N PRO A 589 15.87 27.12 16.25
CA PRO A 589 17.05 27.76 15.67
C PRO A 589 18.33 26.92 15.83
N TRP A 590 19.32 27.17 14.98
CA TRP A 590 20.58 26.41 14.95
C TRP A 590 21.34 26.45 16.28
N TYR A 591 21.29 27.57 17.00
CA TYR A 591 21.99 27.81 18.27
C TYR A 591 21.37 27.10 19.49
N VAL A 592 20.11 26.65 19.43
CA VAL A 592 19.49 25.89 20.53
C VAL A 592 20.16 24.53 20.63
N ARG A 593 20.67 24.12 21.80
CA ARG A 593 21.39 22.84 21.92
C ARG A 593 20.43 21.65 21.82
N ASN A 594 20.88 20.55 21.21
CA ASN A 594 20.08 19.32 21.13
C ASN A 594 19.70 18.77 22.51
N THR A 595 20.56 18.97 23.51
CA THR A 595 20.31 18.56 24.90
C THR A 595 19.09 19.27 25.50
N ASP A 596 18.96 20.57 25.25
CA ASP A 596 17.82 21.37 25.71
C ASP A 596 16.53 20.90 25.03
N ILE A 597 16.58 20.68 23.71
CA ILE A 597 15.44 20.14 22.93
C ILE A 597 14.97 18.79 23.48
N LEU A 598 15.89 17.88 23.78
CA LEU A 598 15.57 16.55 24.32
C LEU A 598 14.95 16.64 25.72
N ARG A 599 15.50 17.50 26.58
CA ARG A 599 14.99 17.74 27.94
C ARG A 599 13.58 18.30 27.91
N ASP A 600 13.36 19.38 27.15
CA ASP A 600 12.10 20.10 27.15
C ASP A 600 10.98 19.28 26.46
N LEU A 601 11.34 18.47 25.46
CA LEU A 601 10.42 17.51 24.84
C LEU A 601 10.21 16.23 25.66
N GLN A 602 10.95 16.03 26.75
CA GLN A 602 11.00 14.78 27.52
C GLN A 602 11.16 13.56 26.61
N TYR A 603 12.10 13.66 25.66
CA TYR A 603 12.26 12.68 24.59
C TYR A 603 13.48 11.78 24.84
N THR A 604 13.25 10.48 24.96
CA THR A 604 14.31 9.46 25.04
C THR A 604 14.99 9.34 23.68
N ASN A 605 16.29 9.62 23.59
CA ASN A 605 17.00 9.57 22.29
C ASN A 605 17.32 8.12 21.85
N ALA A 606 17.79 7.98 20.61
CA ALA A 606 18.13 6.68 20.03
C ALA A 606 19.17 5.90 20.86
N THR A 607 20.21 6.56 21.38
CA THR A 607 21.25 5.91 22.20
C THR A 607 20.69 5.36 23.51
N GLN A 608 19.87 6.14 24.22
CA GLN A 608 19.16 5.70 25.43
C GLN A 608 18.21 4.55 25.13
N THR A 609 17.54 4.59 23.98
CA THR A 609 16.63 3.52 23.54
C THR A 609 17.39 2.23 23.21
N ILE A 610 18.57 2.33 22.57
CA ILE A 610 19.45 1.18 22.29
C ILE A 610 19.88 0.52 23.61
N LEU A 611 20.30 1.32 24.59
CA LEU A 611 20.68 0.84 25.91
C LEU A 611 19.51 0.16 26.64
N SER A 612 18.35 0.82 26.68
CA SER A 612 17.14 0.27 27.31
C SER A 612 16.70 -1.05 26.66
N ASN A 613 16.75 -1.14 25.33
CA ASN A 613 16.46 -2.37 24.59
C ASN A 613 17.46 -3.48 24.95
N ALA A 614 18.76 -3.17 25.02
CA ALA A 614 19.78 -4.12 25.41
C ALA A 614 19.54 -4.63 26.84
N GLN A 615 19.34 -3.74 27.81
CA GLN A 615 19.07 -4.08 29.21
C GLN A 615 17.87 -5.03 29.33
N LYS A 616 16.73 -4.66 28.73
CA LYS A 616 15.50 -5.46 28.79
C LYS A 616 15.69 -6.84 28.17
N ARG A 617 16.29 -6.93 26.97
CA ARG A 617 16.41 -8.18 26.23
C ARG A 617 17.45 -9.12 26.85
N PHE A 618 18.58 -8.61 27.34
CA PHE A 618 19.57 -9.45 28.00
C PHE A 618 19.11 -9.91 29.38
N ALA A 619 18.35 -9.09 30.12
CA ALA A 619 17.71 -9.53 31.36
C ALA A 619 16.73 -10.69 31.09
N GLN A 620 15.83 -10.52 30.12
CA GLN A 620 14.89 -11.57 29.70
C GLN A 620 15.60 -12.86 29.25
N ALA A 621 16.68 -12.74 28.47
CA ALA A 621 17.43 -13.90 28.00
C ALA A 621 18.17 -14.64 29.13
N THR A 622 18.56 -13.94 30.19
CA THR A 622 19.26 -14.54 31.34
C THR A 622 18.30 -15.40 32.18
N THR A 623 17.00 -15.08 32.19
CA THR A 623 15.96 -15.80 32.95
C THR A 623 15.05 -16.65 32.05
N HIS A 624 15.43 -16.91 30.80
CA HIS A 624 14.60 -17.63 29.84
C HIS A 624 14.62 -19.15 30.10
N ASP A 625 13.48 -19.83 29.94
CA ASP A 625 13.36 -21.28 30.19
C ASP A 625 14.38 -22.08 29.36
N ASN A 626 14.46 -21.76 28.06
CA ASN A 626 15.45 -22.35 27.14
C ASN A 626 16.92 -22.15 27.61
N PRO A 627 17.65 -23.24 27.92
CA PRO A 627 19.02 -23.18 28.42
C PRO A 627 20.02 -22.64 27.38
N LEU A 628 19.81 -22.86 26.09
CA LEU A 628 20.69 -22.35 25.03
C LEU A 628 20.68 -20.82 24.96
N LEU A 629 19.53 -20.19 25.21
CA LEU A 629 19.43 -18.73 25.25
C LEU A 629 20.15 -18.16 26.47
N ARG A 630 20.02 -18.81 27.64
CA ARG A 630 20.77 -18.43 28.84
C ARG A 630 22.27 -18.54 28.62
N GLN A 631 22.74 -19.65 28.07
CA GLN A 631 24.15 -19.87 27.74
C GLN A 631 24.67 -18.85 26.73
N ALA A 632 23.92 -18.53 25.67
CA ALA A 632 24.32 -17.56 24.65
C ALA A 632 24.56 -16.15 25.20
N VAL A 633 23.92 -15.79 26.31
CA VAL A 633 24.09 -14.49 26.97
C VAL A 633 24.93 -14.56 28.25
N ASN A 634 25.38 -15.73 28.68
CA ASN A 634 26.17 -15.92 29.89
C ASN A 634 27.65 -15.57 29.66
N TYR A 635 27.92 -14.26 29.53
CA TYR A 635 29.29 -13.73 29.49
C TYR A 635 29.31 -12.28 30.00
N ILE A 636 30.43 -11.91 30.60
CA ILE A 636 30.70 -10.53 31.02
C ILE A 636 31.46 -9.84 29.88
N PRO A 637 30.97 -8.72 29.33
CA PRO A 637 31.73 -7.98 28.34
C PRO A 637 32.99 -7.40 28.99
N ASN A 638 34.16 -7.69 28.43
CA ASN A 638 35.44 -7.18 28.93
C ASN A 638 36.06 -6.25 27.89
N ASN A 639 36.48 -5.04 28.31
CA ASN A 639 37.10 -4.03 27.43
C ASN A 639 38.53 -4.39 26.97
N ILE A 640 39.13 -5.44 27.54
CA ILE A 640 40.47 -5.93 27.17
C ILE A 640 40.43 -6.71 25.84
N ASP A 641 39.31 -7.37 25.53
CA ASP A 641 39.16 -8.12 24.29
C ASP A 641 38.99 -7.19 23.10
N ARG A 642 39.78 -7.42 22.03
CA ARG A 642 39.57 -6.74 20.73
C ARG A 642 38.20 -7.07 20.12
N HIS A 643 37.45 -8.03 20.67
CA HIS A 643 36.20 -8.58 20.12
C HIS A 643 34.97 -8.05 20.86
N LYS A 644 34.36 -6.97 20.36
CA LYS A 644 33.05 -6.53 20.82
C LYS A 644 31.97 -7.56 20.46
N ARG A 645 31.12 -7.85 21.43
CA ARG A 645 29.97 -8.77 21.39
C ARG A 645 28.68 -8.02 21.78
N PRO A 646 27.48 -8.53 21.45
CA PRO A 646 26.19 -7.86 21.72
C PRO A 646 26.04 -7.21 23.12
N ARG A 647 26.44 -7.88 24.21
CA ARG A 647 26.33 -7.34 25.58
C ARG A 647 27.24 -6.13 25.85
N HIS A 648 28.22 -5.81 24.98
CA HIS A 648 29.02 -4.58 25.10
C HIS A 648 28.16 -3.31 24.96
N ALA A 649 26.98 -3.42 24.36
CA ALA A 649 26.00 -2.33 24.33
C ALA A 649 25.52 -1.91 25.73
N LEU A 650 25.76 -2.71 26.79
CA LEU A 650 25.42 -2.35 28.17
C LEU A 650 26.49 -1.49 28.86
N ILE A 651 27.75 -1.56 28.41
CA ILE A 651 28.90 -0.90 29.04
C ILE A 651 29.26 0.39 28.31
N ASP A 652 29.31 0.31 26.98
CA ASP A 652 29.59 1.45 26.09
C ASP A 652 28.59 1.39 24.94
N PRO A 653 27.35 1.89 25.13
CA PRO A 653 26.33 1.97 24.08
C PRO A 653 26.71 3.03 23.04
N GLY A 654 27.79 2.80 22.28
CA GLY A 654 28.19 3.69 21.19
C GLY A 654 28.79 5.01 21.62
#